data_AF-G3Q8D9-F1
#
_entry.id   AF-G3Q8D9-F1
#
_cell.length_a   1.000
_cell.length_b   1.000
_cell.length_c   1.000
_cell.angle_alpha   90.00
_cell.angle_beta   90.00
_cell.angle_gamma   90.00
#
_symmetry.space_group_name_H-M   'P 1'
#
loop_
_entity.id
_entity.type
_entity.pdbx_description
1 polymer ?
#
loop_
_entity_poly.entity_id
_entity_poly.type
_entity_poly.pdbx_seq_one_letter_code
_entity_poly.pdbx_strand_id
1 'polypeptide(L)'
;MRTRVWIYQAVVCVVVTVLNTGFCRPPMLQKYEKSESRMLVCADCPQPLVRKVRSQENCAHKCKNVKKNFTCRAFNFQRHTRKCYLLPFDRFTRGVQKQADVNFTLYEKKDYIRECIVGTKDDYRGRRSWTKSNITCQAWSDNNINEHTFYPDRYTAHDLRENFCRNPNNDPGGPWCYTTDPNVRAEECGVPQCSEEVCMTCNGESYRGKLDHTESGKECQRWDSPRPNKHHFQPKKYRHKDLRDNYCRNPDNRLRPWCYTMDPKTPWEYCNITLCDSDSCEDIDVNVTTSCVQEKGTDYRGTMNVTPEGVRCQRWDSQSPHNHSFLPQNFRCKDLRENYCRNPDGADYPWCFTTDPSQRTANCTHIPRCDAEATEKNECYEDNGEAYRGTLSITRSGIPCADWSHHINSGDSHSTESHVGLEKNHCRNPDRDKHGPWCYTNPNNRLAWDYCNLKHCESAAVAPQSNTLTGPKISCFVHINTRIVGGHQVRGTDGSWVVSIQREKVHLCGGSLIREDWILTDQQCFTSCVPDLRDYTVQVGLRHLNESSGHPRLRISRLICGPEGSNLVMLKLVDPAPVSEGASTIHLPVKECHIPEGTNCTMYGWGETKNTGHDEALNALTMPMVNNDMCSQIKGDAGERRICAGGKRGEGVCDKDNGGPLVCQEHERKVVIGVSIQRTKCASSQPALFVNVAFYSEWIYKVFRLYPSLERN
;
A
#
# COMPACT_ATOMS: atom_id res chain seq x y z
N MET A 1 56.16 42.68 34.12
CA MET A 1 55.15 41.60 34.09
C MET A 1 54.91 41.15 32.64
N ARG A 2 55.71 40.23 32.07
CA ARG A 2 55.40 39.62 30.76
C ARG A 2 56.12 38.30 30.43
N THR A 3 56.89 37.73 31.37
CA THR A 3 57.69 36.52 31.14
C THR A 3 57.29 35.29 31.96
N ARG A 4 56.27 35.38 32.84
CA ARG A 4 55.78 34.22 33.64
C ARG A 4 54.54 33.51 33.08
N VAL A 5 53.93 34.00 32.00
CA VAL A 5 52.68 33.43 31.46
C VAL A 5 52.94 32.32 30.41
N TRP A 6 54.07 32.38 29.70
CA TRP A 6 54.39 31.41 28.64
C TRP A 6 54.81 30.03 29.18
N ILE A 7 55.46 29.96 30.34
CA ILE A 7 55.89 28.70 30.94
C ILE A 7 54.69 27.92 31.49
N TYR A 8 53.69 28.60 32.07
CA TYR A 8 52.48 27.94 32.56
C TYR A 8 51.56 27.46 31.41
N GLN A 9 51.48 28.19 30.29
CA GLN A 9 50.75 27.69 29.11
C GLN A 9 51.47 26.55 28.38
N ALA A 10 52.80 26.55 28.32
CA ALA A 10 53.57 25.44 27.73
C ALA A 10 53.51 24.18 28.61
N VAL A 11 53.61 24.31 29.94
CA VAL A 11 53.49 23.17 30.87
C VAL A 11 52.05 22.63 30.90
N VAL A 12 51.02 23.47 30.81
CA VAL A 12 49.63 23.01 30.70
C VAL A 12 49.36 22.36 29.35
N CYS A 13 49.92 22.85 28.24
CA CYS A 13 49.81 22.17 26.95
C CYS A 13 50.57 20.83 26.92
N VAL A 14 51.76 20.73 27.54
CA VAL A 14 52.49 19.45 27.65
C VAL A 14 51.78 18.47 28.59
N VAL A 15 51.22 18.94 29.71
CA VAL A 15 50.43 18.07 30.61
C VAL A 15 49.10 17.67 29.96
N VAL A 16 48.44 18.53 29.18
CA VAL A 16 47.20 18.18 28.46
C VAL A 16 47.46 17.29 27.23
N THR A 17 48.60 17.43 26.54
CA THR A 17 48.99 16.53 25.43
C THR A 17 49.53 15.18 25.92
N VAL A 18 50.16 15.13 27.09
CA VAL A 18 50.56 13.87 27.75
C VAL A 18 49.35 13.19 28.43
N LEU A 19 48.32 13.92 28.86
CA LEU A 19 47.09 13.33 29.41
C LEU A 19 46.04 12.94 28.34
N ASN A 20 46.10 13.48 27.12
CA ASN A 20 45.23 13.06 26.01
C ASN A 20 45.84 12.00 25.07
N THR A 21 47.08 11.60 25.30
CA THR A 21 47.68 10.39 24.69
C THR A 21 47.64 9.22 25.66
N GLY A 22 46.54 9.08 26.40
CA GLY A 22 46.17 7.77 26.93
C GLY A 22 45.95 6.85 25.73
N PHE A 23 46.98 6.08 25.35
CA PHE A 23 46.91 4.97 24.41
C PHE A 23 45.61 4.20 24.67
N CYS A 24 44.55 4.52 23.92
CA CYS A 24 43.33 3.75 23.94
C CYS A 24 43.74 2.40 23.36
N ARG A 25 44.00 1.43 24.24
CA ARG A 25 44.32 0.07 23.83
C ARG A 25 43.27 -0.35 22.80
N PRO A 26 43.69 -1.01 21.70
CA PRO A 26 42.76 -1.38 20.65
C PRO A 26 41.63 -2.22 21.26
N PRO A 27 40.36 -1.93 20.95
CA PRO A 27 39.23 -2.70 21.46
C PRO A 27 39.44 -4.20 21.18
N MET A 28 39.18 -5.05 22.18
CA MET A 28 39.41 -6.51 22.09
C MET A 28 38.14 -7.34 22.17
N LEU A 29 36.99 -6.73 22.45
CA LEU A 29 35.72 -7.46 22.58
C LEU A 29 35.18 -7.96 21.25
N GLN A 30 35.69 -7.45 20.13
CA GLN A 30 35.41 -7.89 18.77
C GLN A 30 35.71 -9.39 18.60
N LYS A 31 36.76 -9.87 19.30
CA LYS A 31 37.22 -11.26 19.30
C LYS A 31 36.38 -12.21 20.16
N TYR A 32 35.33 -11.72 20.81
CA TYR A 32 34.49 -12.50 21.71
C TYR A 32 33.02 -12.43 21.29
N GLU A 33 32.35 -13.58 21.31
CA GLU A 33 30.89 -13.67 21.24
C GLU A 33 30.30 -13.37 22.62
N LYS A 34 29.38 -12.42 22.68
CA LYS A 34 28.77 -11.96 23.93
C LYS A 34 27.45 -12.70 24.18
N SER A 35 27.27 -13.19 25.40
CA SER A 35 25.99 -13.73 25.90
C SER A 35 25.58 -13.00 27.17
N GLU A 36 24.53 -12.18 27.09
CA GLU A 36 23.99 -11.47 28.25
C GLU A 36 23.27 -12.42 29.22
N SER A 37 23.41 -12.13 30.51
CA SER A 37 22.75 -12.87 31.60
C SER A 37 23.02 -14.38 31.58
N ARG A 38 24.25 -14.73 31.21
CA ARG A 38 24.73 -16.11 31.09
C ARG A 38 26.14 -16.20 31.66
N MET A 39 26.51 -17.39 32.12
CA MET A 39 27.87 -17.74 32.52
C MET A 39 28.19 -19.19 32.17
N LEU A 40 29.48 -19.49 31.97
CA LEU A 40 29.96 -20.87 31.91
C LEU A 40 30.41 -21.33 33.28
N VAL A 41 29.95 -22.50 33.70
CA VAL A 41 30.40 -23.18 34.92
C VAL A 41 30.86 -24.59 34.57
N CYS A 42 31.79 -25.10 35.36
CA CYS A 42 32.25 -26.47 35.25
C CYS A 42 32.73 -26.93 36.62
N ALA A 43 32.17 -28.04 37.11
CA ALA A 43 32.57 -28.61 38.40
C ALA A 43 33.91 -29.34 38.30
N ASP A 44 34.15 -30.01 37.16
CA ASP A 44 35.30 -30.91 36.96
C ASP A 44 36.47 -30.25 36.21
N CYS A 45 36.42 -28.93 35.98
CA CYS A 45 37.45 -28.19 35.25
C CYS A 45 38.40 -27.44 36.19
N PRO A 46 39.61 -27.05 35.72
CA PRO A 46 40.50 -26.19 36.48
C PRO A 46 39.83 -24.88 36.92
N GLN A 47 40.09 -24.48 38.16
CA GLN A 47 39.44 -23.33 38.78
C GLN A 47 39.72 -22.02 37.98
N PRO A 48 38.69 -21.18 37.76
CA PRO A 48 38.85 -19.90 37.07
C PRO A 48 39.83 -18.96 37.75
N LEU A 49 40.67 -18.27 36.97
CA LEU A 49 41.51 -17.20 37.50
C LEU A 49 40.68 -15.93 37.68
N VAL A 50 40.40 -15.55 38.92
CA VAL A 50 39.60 -14.37 39.25
C VAL A 50 40.47 -13.12 39.37
N ARG A 51 40.09 -12.05 38.68
CA ARG A 51 40.78 -10.74 38.73
C ARG A 51 39.79 -9.61 38.88
N LYS A 52 40.10 -8.61 39.72
CA LYS A 52 39.38 -7.33 39.72
C LYS A 52 39.78 -6.52 38.49
N VAL A 53 38.81 -5.91 37.81
CA VAL A 53 39.01 -5.12 36.59
C VAL A 53 38.17 -3.84 36.61
N ARG A 54 38.46 -2.90 35.71
CA ARG A 54 37.72 -1.64 35.57
C ARG A 54 36.53 -1.76 34.61
N SER A 55 36.70 -2.56 33.56
CA SER A 55 35.69 -2.80 32.52
C SER A 55 35.82 -4.22 31.95
N GLN A 56 34.81 -4.59 31.16
CA GLN A 56 34.79 -5.77 30.30
C GLN A 56 35.95 -5.80 29.29
N GLU A 57 36.35 -4.67 28.70
CA GLU A 57 37.52 -4.59 27.80
C GLU A 57 38.82 -4.92 28.55
N ASN A 58 38.98 -4.44 29.78
CA ASN A 58 40.13 -4.81 30.61
C ASN A 58 40.15 -6.32 30.90
N CYS A 59 39.00 -6.96 31.04
CA CYS A 59 38.89 -8.42 31.20
C CYS A 59 39.34 -9.14 29.92
N ALA A 60 38.90 -8.69 28.75
CA ALA A 60 39.32 -9.23 27.45
C ALA A 60 40.84 -9.12 27.22
N HIS A 61 41.46 -7.98 27.56
CA HIS A 61 42.91 -7.82 27.49
C HIS A 61 43.64 -8.76 28.47
N LYS A 62 43.10 -8.95 29.68
CA LYS A 62 43.68 -9.90 30.64
C LYS A 62 43.60 -11.33 30.12
N CYS A 63 42.47 -11.74 29.53
CA CYS A 63 42.30 -13.05 28.90
C CYS A 63 43.29 -13.28 27.74
N LYS A 64 43.55 -12.26 26.91
CA LYS A 64 44.57 -12.34 25.84
C LYS A 64 45.99 -12.56 26.38
N ASN A 65 46.32 -11.96 27.52
CA ASN A 65 47.69 -11.92 28.06
C ASN A 65 47.97 -13.01 29.11
N VAL A 66 47.10 -14.01 29.29
CA VAL A 66 47.35 -15.16 30.17
C VAL A 66 48.38 -16.09 29.51
N LYS A 67 49.66 -15.72 29.53
CA LYS A 67 50.73 -16.48 28.86
C LYS A 67 51.40 -17.56 29.73
N LYS A 68 51.07 -17.67 31.04
CA LYS A 68 51.85 -18.49 31.98
C LYS A 68 51.09 -19.60 32.74
N ASN A 69 49.77 -19.70 32.61
CA ASN A 69 48.99 -20.67 33.40
C ASN A 69 48.10 -21.58 32.55
N PHE A 70 47.40 -21.01 31.57
CA PHE A 70 46.50 -21.74 30.67
C PHE A 70 46.09 -20.83 29.51
N THR A 71 45.60 -21.44 28.44
CA THR A 71 45.00 -20.71 27.31
C THR A 71 43.59 -20.28 27.67
N CYS A 72 43.38 -18.98 27.93
CA CYS A 72 42.05 -18.46 28.24
C CYS A 72 41.15 -18.53 27.00
N ARG A 73 40.03 -19.26 27.08
CA ARG A 73 39.07 -19.47 25.97
C ARG A 73 37.78 -18.68 26.15
N ALA A 74 37.40 -18.38 27.39
CA ALA A 74 36.24 -17.56 27.70
C ALA A 74 36.46 -16.79 29.01
N PHE A 75 35.57 -15.83 29.30
CA PHE A 75 35.51 -15.22 30.62
C PHE A 75 34.08 -14.88 31.04
N ASN A 76 33.78 -15.05 32.32
CA ASN A 76 32.56 -14.54 32.94
C ASN A 76 32.87 -13.17 33.58
N PHE A 77 32.10 -12.15 33.23
CA PHE A 77 32.22 -10.82 33.80
C PHE A 77 31.05 -10.53 34.73
N GLN A 78 31.32 -10.34 36.03
CA GLN A 78 30.32 -10.00 37.03
C GLN A 78 30.11 -8.48 37.07
N ARG A 79 28.90 -8.01 36.74
CA ARG A 79 28.63 -6.58 36.46
C ARG A 79 28.80 -5.69 37.70
N HIS A 80 28.25 -6.10 38.84
CA HIS A 80 28.21 -5.29 40.05
C HIS A 80 29.57 -5.19 40.76
N THR A 81 30.27 -6.32 40.89
CA THR A 81 31.55 -6.40 41.62
C THR A 81 32.76 -6.07 40.75
N ARG A 82 32.56 -5.98 39.41
CA ARG A 82 33.61 -5.84 38.39
C ARG A 82 34.70 -6.92 38.52
N LYS A 83 34.29 -8.13 38.88
CA LYS A 83 35.14 -9.33 38.89
C LYS A 83 35.12 -10.01 37.52
N CYS A 84 36.30 -10.38 37.06
CA CYS A 84 36.55 -11.05 35.79
C CYS A 84 37.05 -12.46 36.09
N TYR A 85 36.31 -13.47 35.67
CA TYR A 85 36.63 -14.88 35.85
C TYR A 85 37.16 -15.41 34.52
N LEU A 86 38.47 -15.61 34.43
CA LEU A 86 39.13 -16.10 33.21
C LEU A 86 39.06 -17.62 33.16
N LEU A 87 38.55 -18.18 32.07
CA LEU A 87 38.22 -19.60 31.94
C LEU A 87 39.17 -20.30 30.95
N PRO A 88 39.77 -21.44 31.31
CA PRO A 88 40.57 -22.28 30.41
C PRO A 88 39.73 -23.12 29.44
N PHE A 89 38.42 -23.16 29.66
CA PHE A 89 37.46 -23.97 28.91
C PHE A 89 36.46 -23.11 28.16
N ASP A 90 35.82 -23.73 27.18
CA ASP A 90 34.77 -23.20 26.33
C ASP A 90 33.49 -24.02 26.53
N ARG A 91 32.38 -23.64 25.88
CA ARG A 91 31.09 -24.33 25.99
C ARG A 91 31.09 -25.79 25.52
N PHE A 92 32.11 -26.22 24.77
CA PHE A 92 32.19 -27.56 24.19
C PHE A 92 33.10 -28.48 25.00
N THR A 93 33.78 -27.94 26.01
CA THR A 93 34.61 -28.74 26.91
C THR A 93 33.71 -29.63 27.78
N ARG A 94 34.10 -30.90 27.95
CA ARG A 94 33.33 -31.89 28.72
C ARG A 94 33.09 -31.40 30.16
N GLY A 95 31.86 -31.54 30.65
CA GLY A 95 31.46 -31.10 32.00
C GLY A 95 31.11 -29.63 32.15
N VAL A 96 31.25 -28.82 31.08
CA VAL A 96 30.86 -27.39 31.10
C VAL A 96 29.37 -27.22 30.85
N GLN A 97 28.72 -26.35 31.61
CA GLN A 97 27.33 -25.95 31.43
C GLN A 97 27.19 -24.43 31.26
N LYS A 98 26.31 -24.01 30.34
CA LYS A 98 25.96 -22.60 30.12
C LYS A 98 24.71 -22.23 30.91
N GLN A 99 24.91 -21.69 32.10
CA GLN A 99 23.84 -21.34 33.03
C GLN A 99 23.35 -19.90 32.84
N ALA A 100 22.08 -19.67 33.16
CA ALA A 100 21.48 -18.34 33.18
C ALA A 100 21.75 -17.67 34.54
N ASP A 101 22.38 -16.50 34.50
CA ASP A 101 22.63 -15.68 35.68
C ASP A 101 22.68 -14.20 35.27
N VAL A 102 21.75 -13.41 35.79
CA VAL A 102 21.60 -11.97 35.52
C VAL A 102 22.80 -11.13 35.97
N ASN A 103 23.56 -11.58 36.96
CA ASN A 103 24.73 -10.86 37.48
C ASN A 103 25.94 -10.93 36.54
N PHE A 104 25.93 -11.89 35.62
CA PHE A 104 27.05 -12.19 34.74
C PHE A 104 26.76 -11.84 33.29
N THR A 105 27.84 -11.56 32.57
CA THR A 105 27.89 -11.51 31.11
C THR A 105 29.03 -12.41 30.67
N LEU A 106 28.71 -13.36 29.81
CA LEU A 106 29.67 -14.32 29.27
C LEU A 106 30.26 -13.79 27.97
N TYR A 107 31.57 -13.93 27.82
CA TYR A 107 32.32 -13.62 26.62
C TYR A 107 33.18 -14.81 26.23
N GLU A 108 32.91 -15.39 25.06
CA GLU A 108 33.59 -16.60 24.57
C GLU A 108 34.45 -16.22 23.36
N LYS A 109 35.72 -16.62 23.32
CA LYS A 109 36.58 -16.30 22.18
C LYS A 109 36.04 -16.97 20.93
N LYS A 110 35.85 -16.18 19.87
CA LYS A 110 35.28 -16.63 18.60
C LYS A 110 36.08 -17.75 17.96
N ASP A 111 37.40 -17.68 18.04
CA ASP A 111 38.33 -18.67 17.48
C ASP A 111 37.99 -20.11 17.93
N TYR A 112 37.55 -20.28 19.19
CA TYR A 112 37.26 -21.59 19.79
C TYR A 112 35.82 -22.09 19.59
N ILE A 113 34.93 -21.22 19.11
CA ILE A 113 33.50 -21.54 18.94
C ILE A 113 33.02 -21.45 17.48
N ARG A 114 33.91 -21.07 16.58
CA ARG A 114 33.70 -20.94 15.15
C ARG A 114 34.23 -22.19 14.44
N GLU A 115 33.46 -22.70 13.49
CA GLU A 115 33.80 -23.91 12.72
C GLU A 115 34.18 -23.58 11.25
N CYS A 116 34.48 -22.31 10.97
CA CYS A 116 34.87 -21.78 9.68
C CYS A 116 36.13 -20.89 9.80
N ILE A 117 36.81 -20.64 8.68
CA ILE A 117 38.05 -19.83 8.60
C ILE A 117 37.72 -18.37 8.30
N VAL A 118 38.47 -17.43 8.89
CA VAL A 118 38.42 -16.01 8.54
C VAL A 118 39.82 -15.49 8.30
N GLY A 119 40.10 -14.99 7.09
CA GLY A 119 41.42 -14.48 6.75
C GLY A 119 42.40 -15.60 6.40
N THR A 120 43.47 -15.75 7.18
CA THR A 120 44.54 -16.70 6.90
C THR A 120 44.18 -18.11 7.40
N LYS A 121 44.65 -19.17 6.71
CA LYS A 121 44.23 -20.56 6.98
C LYS A 121 44.95 -21.22 8.17
N ASP A 122 45.72 -20.47 8.95
CA ASP A 122 46.64 -20.92 10.01
C ASP A 122 46.09 -20.76 11.44
N ASP A 123 45.11 -19.88 11.64
CA ASP A 123 44.58 -19.53 12.96
C ASP A 123 43.31 -20.28 13.37
N TYR A 124 42.87 -21.27 12.57
CA TYR A 124 41.68 -22.08 12.89
C TYR A 124 41.86 -22.82 14.23
N ARG A 125 40.88 -22.67 15.13
CA ARG A 125 40.83 -23.30 16.47
C ARG A 125 39.52 -24.04 16.76
N GLY A 126 38.72 -24.32 15.71
CA GLY A 126 37.48 -25.08 15.82
C GLY A 126 37.69 -26.56 16.15
N ARG A 127 36.62 -27.34 16.08
CA ARG A 127 36.57 -28.73 16.57
C ARG A 127 36.36 -29.77 15.48
N ARG A 128 36.47 -29.40 14.20
CA ARG A 128 36.40 -30.38 13.10
C ARG A 128 37.46 -31.47 13.32
N SER A 129 37.03 -32.73 13.31
CA SER A 129 37.85 -33.91 13.62
C SER A 129 37.76 -34.99 12.53
N TRP A 130 37.44 -34.57 11.31
CA TRP A 130 37.38 -35.42 10.13
C TRP A 130 37.87 -34.67 8.89
N THR A 131 38.43 -35.42 7.95
CA THR A 131 39.02 -34.91 6.71
C THR A 131 37.95 -34.57 5.67
N LYS A 132 38.34 -33.98 4.53
CA LYS A 132 37.41 -33.75 3.39
C LYS A 132 36.82 -35.06 2.83
N SER A 133 37.56 -36.16 2.91
CA SER A 133 37.10 -37.51 2.50
C SER A 133 36.37 -38.25 3.63
N ASN A 134 35.95 -37.52 4.67
CA ASN A 134 35.20 -38.05 5.83
C ASN A 134 35.96 -39.12 6.64
N ILE A 135 37.29 -39.06 6.65
CA ILE A 135 38.15 -39.94 7.45
C ILE A 135 38.35 -39.31 8.83
N THR A 136 38.25 -40.10 9.90
CA THR A 136 38.44 -39.59 11.27
C THR A 136 39.91 -39.23 11.50
N CYS A 137 40.13 -38.11 12.20
CA CYS A 137 41.47 -37.67 12.55
C CYS A 137 42.06 -38.50 13.70
N GLN A 138 43.35 -38.80 13.60
CA GLN A 138 44.20 -39.26 14.70
C GLN A 138 44.46 -38.09 15.67
N ALA A 139 44.51 -38.38 16.97
CA ALA A 139 44.85 -37.37 17.98
C ALA A 139 46.31 -36.92 17.84
N TRP A 140 46.59 -35.63 18.00
CA TRP A 140 47.95 -35.08 17.89
C TRP A 140 48.90 -35.58 19.00
N SER A 141 48.36 -36.12 20.08
CA SER A 141 49.13 -36.77 21.14
C SER A 141 49.40 -38.26 20.87
N ASP A 142 48.72 -38.85 19.90
CA ASP A 142 48.84 -40.26 19.55
C ASP A 142 49.82 -40.42 18.39
N ASN A 143 50.63 -41.47 18.42
CA ASN A 143 51.62 -41.82 17.40
C ASN A 143 51.48 -43.28 16.92
N ASN A 144 50.38 -43.96 17.26
CA ASN A 144 50.22 -45.41 17.07
C ASN A 144 49.94 -45.82 15.61
N ILE A 145 49.25 -44.99 14.83
CA ILE A 145 48.88 -45.32 13.43
C ILE A 145 49.86 -44.61 12.48
N ASN A 146 49.84 -43.28 12.49
CA ASN A 146 50.73 -42.45 11.69
C ASN A 146 51.75 -41.75 12.58
N GLU A 147 53.03 -42.12 12.45
CA GLU A 147 54.09 -41.49 13.24
C GLU A 147 54.36 -40.04 12.78
N HIS A 148 54.53 -39.08 13.70
CA HIS A 148 54.77 -37.68 13.37
C HIS A 148 55.52 -36.88 14.45
N THR A 149 55.85 -35.61 14.16
CA THR A 149 56.62 -34.71 15.05
C THR A 149 55.80 -33.56 15.66
N PHE A 150 54.55 -33.37 15.23
CA PHE A 150 53.67 -32.29 15.69
C PHE A 150 52.96 -32.65 17.00
N TYR A 151 53.70 -32.57 18.11
CA TYR A 151 53.15 -32.84 19.45
C TYR A 151 52.64 -31.56 20.14
N PRO A 152 51.56 -31.63 20.95
CA PRO A 152 50.98 -30.48 21.64
C PRO A 152 51.98 -29.75 22.56
N ASP A 153 52.84 -30.51 23.24
CA ASP A 153 53.84 -29.97 24.17
C ASP A 153 54.97 -29.21 23.48
N ARG A 154 55.28 -29.55 22.21
CA ARG A 154 56.29 -28.86 21.40
C ARG A 154 55.71 -27.67 20.66
N TYR A 155 54.47 -27.78 20.19
CA TYR A 155 53.78 -26.77 19.38
C TYR A 155 52.67 -26.06 20.15
N THR A 156 52.96 -25.60 21.37
CA THR A 156 51.98 -25.02 22.31
C THR A 156 51.17 -23.84 21.77
N ALA A 157 51.70 -23.09 20.80
CA ALA A 157 51.00 -21.96 20.16
C ALA A 157 49.91 -22.39 19.14
N HIS A 158 49.96 -23.63 18.65
CA HIS A 158 49.11 -24.12 17.56
C HIS A 158 47.83 -24.82 18.02
N ASP A 159 47.62 -24.93 19.34
CA ASP A 159 46.40 -25.52 19.94
C ASP A 159 46.08 -26.93 19.39
N LEU A 160 47.10 -27.80 19.32
CA LEU A 160 46.97 -29.19 18.85
C LEU A 160 46.22 -30.05 19.88
N ARG A 161 44.95 -29.73 20.15
CA ARG A 161 44.11 -30.45 21.11
C ARG A 161 43.36 -31.58 20.43
N GLU A 162 43.23 -32.69 21.16
CA GLU A 162 42.50 -33.87 20.70
C GLU A 162 42.97 -34.29 19.28
N ASN A 163 42.03 -34.59 18.40
CA ASN A 163 42.23 -34.86 16.98
C ASN A 163 41.66 -33.74 16.09
N PHE A 164 41.60 -32.49 16.59
CA PHE A 164 41.02 -31.41 15.82
C PHE A 164 41.95 -30.95 14.69
N CYS A 165 41.40 -30.63 13.53
CA CYS A 165 42.14 -30.15 12.38
C CYS A 165 42.89 -28.84 12.69
N ARG A 166 44.18 -28.77 12.33
CA ARG A 166 45.05 -27.62 12.58
C ARG A 166 46.02 -27.43 11.41
N ASN A 167 46.69 -26.30 11.35
CA ASN A 167 47.66 -26.00 10.30
C ASN A 167 49.02 -25.57 10.88
N PRO A 168 49.76 -26.47 11.55
CA PRO A 168 51.00 -26.12 12.24
C PRO A 168 52.18 -25.79 11.32
N ASN A 169 52.07 -26.12 10.02
CA ASN A 169 53.10 -25.90 8.99
C ASN A 169 52.73 -24.81 7.98
N ASN A 170 51.64 -24.06 8.19
CA ASN A 170 51.11 -23.05 7.27
C ASN A 170 50.90 -23.59 5.84
N ASP A 171 50.37 -24.81 5.75
CA ASP A 171 50.00 -25.43 4.49
C ASP A 171 48.98 -24.56 3.71
N PRO A 172 49.19 -24.34 2.39
CA PRO A 172 48.28 -23.54 1.58
C PRO A 172 46.89 -24.18 1.39
N GLY A 173 46.76 -25.51 1.53
CA GLY A 173 45.50 -26.24 1.54
C GLY A 173 44.61 -25.82 2.72
N GLY A 174 45.22 -25.65 3.90
CA GLY A 174 44.57 -25.16 5.11
C GLY A 174 44.66 -26.15 6.27
N PRO A 175 43.71 -26.13 7.23
CA PRO A 175 43.72 -27.07 8.34
C PRO A 175 43.62 -28.52 7.88
N TRP A 176 44.51 -29.36 8.39
CA TRP A 176 44.62 -30.78 8.10
C TRP A 176 44.77 -31.58 9.40
N CYS A 177 44.72 -32.90 9.30
CA CYS A 177 45.04 -33.80 10.40
C CYS A 177 45.69 -35.09 9.88
N TYR A 178 46.42 -35.78 10.76
CA TYR A 178 46.75 -37.19 10.53
C TYR A 178 45.48 -38.01 10.62
N THR A 179 45.36 -39.05 9.80
CA THR A 179 44.11 -39.83 9.73
C THR A 179 44.23 -41.15 10.49
N THR A 180 43.09 -41.76 10.82
CA THR A 180 43.03 -43.12 11.37
C THR A 180 43.17 -44.21 10.31
N ASP A 181 43.19 -43.86 9.01
CA ASP A 181 43.42 -44.81 7.92
C ASP A 181 44.93 -44.92 7.63
N PRO A 182 45.55 -46.10 7.78
CA PRO A 182 46.97 -46.30 7.46
C PRO A 182 47.33 -45.98 6.00
N ASN A 183 46.37 -46.04 5.07
CA ASN A 183 46.61 -45.76 3.64
C ASN A 183 46.62 -44.26 3.34
N VAL A 184 46.05 -43.44 4.22
CA VAL A 184 45.96 -41.98 4.05
C VAL A 184 46.65 -41.33 5.24
N ARG A 185 47.96 -41.08 5.13
CA ARG A 185 48.76 -40.56 6.25
C ARG A 185 48.22 -39.26 6.84
N ALA A 186 47.92 -38.28 5.99
CA ALA A 186 47.36 -36.99 6.37
C ALA A 186 46.51 -36.44 5.21
N GLU A 187 45.45 -35.73 5.55
CA GLU A 187 44.57 -35.11 4.56
C GLU A 187 44.03 -33.77 5.10
N GLU A 188 43.76 -32.83 4.19
CA GLU A 188 43.08 -31.58 4.52
C GLU A 188 41.64 -31.83 4.99
N CYS A 189 41.17 -30.95 5.88
CA CYS A 189 39.85 -31.12 6.47
C CYS A 189 38.72 -30.46 5.69
N GLY A 190 38.99 -29.64 4.67
CA GLY A 190 37.94 -28.96 3.92
C GLY A 190 37.08 -28.04 4.80
N VAL A 191 37.71 -27.30 5.73
CA VAL A 191 37.03 -26.31 6.57
C VAL A 191 36.58 -25.14 5.69
N PRO A 192 35.28 -24.79 5.66
CA PRO A 192 34.80 -23.71 4.79
C PRO A 192 35.27 -22.33 5.29
N GLN A 193 35.32 -21.36 4.37
CA GLN A 193 35.44 -19.96 4.75
C GLN A 193 34.13 -19.50 5.43
N CYS A 194 34.21 -18.57 6.39
CA CYS A 194 32.99 -18.05 7.01
C CYS A 194 32.10 -17.24 6.05
N SER A 195 32.65 -16.81 4.90
CA SER A 195 31.90 -16.23 3.79
C SER A 195 31.05 -17.26 3.04
N GLU A 196 31.40 -18.55 3.14
CA GLU A 196 30.78 -19.67 2.42
C GLU A 196 29.97 -20.59 3.35
N GLU A 197 30.26 -20.62 4.66
CA GLU A 197 29.55 -21.44 5.65
C GLU A 197 28.03 -21.19 5.63
N VAL A 198 27.65 -19.92 5.49
CA VAL A 198 26.26 -19.49 5.32
C VAL A 198 26.25 -18.59 4.11
N CYS A 199 25.56 -19.00 3.05
CA CYS A 199 25.36 -18.17 1.89
C CYS A 199 24.29 -17.10 2.15
N MET A 200 24.33 -16.00 1.40
CA MET A 200 23.28 -14.98 1.43
C MET A 200 22.30 -15.17 0.27
N THR A 201 21.02 -14.97 0.54
CA THR A 201 19.98 -14.83 -0.49
C THR A 201 19.70 -13.35 -0.72
N CYS A 202 19.28 -12.98 -1.93
CA CYS A 202 18.99 -11.58 -2.27
C CYS A 202 20.19 -10.65 -1.97
N ASN A 203 19.96 -9.60 -1.16
CA ASN A 203 20.93 -8.65 -0.64
C ASN A 203 21.35 -8.96 0.81
N GLY A 204 21.02 -10.14 1.34
CA GLY A 204 21.45 -10.60 2.66
C GLY A 204 20.79 -9.92 3.86
N GLU A 205 19.56 -9.40 3.74
CA GLU A 205 18.78 -8.92 4.89
C GLU A 205 18.56 -10.01 5.96
N SER A 206 18.32 -11.23 5.50
CA SER A 206 18.16 -12.44 6.30
C SER A 206 19.48 -13.10 6.68
N TYR A 207 20.63 -12.57 6.24
CA TYR A 207 21.93 -13.16 6.52
C TYR A 207 22.21 -13.18 8.03
N ARG A 208 22.50 -14.36 8.57
CA ARG A 208 22.81 -14.57 10.00
C ARG A 208 24.16 -15.23 10.24
N GLY A 209 25.00 -15.34 9.21
CA GLY A 209 26.33 -15.94 9.31
C GLY A 209 27.28 -15.17 10.24
N LYS A 210 28.43 -15.80 10.53
CA LYS A 210 29.42 -15.36 11.53
C LYS A 210 30.63 -14.63 10.95
N LEU A 211 30.53 -14.18 9.70
CA LEU A 211 31.55 -13.33 9.07
C LEU A 211 31.62 -11.99 9.81
N ASP A 212 32.80 -11.61 10.26
CA ASP A 212 33.08 -10.37 11.01
C ASP A 212 34.27 -9.58 10.42
N HIS A 213 34.53 -9.80 9.13
CA HIS A 213 35.54 -9.08 8.36
C HIS A 213 34.95 -8.58 7.05
N THR A 214 35.41 -7.42 6.60
CA THR A 214 35.00 -6.79 5.34
C THR A 214 35.67 -7.46 4.15
N GLU A 215 35.27 -7.09 2.93
CA GLU A 215 35.89 -7.62 1.70
C GLU A 215 37.38 -7.27 1.55
N SER A 216 37.83 -6.15 2.12
CA SER A 216 39.26 -5.80 2.18
C SER A 216 39.98 -6.42 3.38
N GLY A 217 39.31 -7.28 4.16
CA GLY A 217 39.88 -7.97 5.32
C GLY A 217 39.93 -7.13 6.60
N LYS A 218 39.21 -6.00 6.68
CA LYS A 218 39.16 -5.18 7.91
C LYS A 218 38.26 -5.82 8.95
N GLU A 219 38.71 -5.84 10.21
CA GLU A 219 37.90 -6.33 11.33
C GLU A 219 36.70 -5.41 11.55
N CYS A 220 35.51 -6.01 11.66
CA CYS A 220 34.28 -5.28 11.92
C CYS A 220 34.24 -4.73 13.35
N GLN A 221 33.69 -3.53 13.50
CA GLN A 221 33.30 -2.93 14.77
C GLN A 221 32.01 -3.58 15.30
N ARG A 222 31.93 -3.74 16.62
CA ARG A 222 30.72 -4.26 17.27
C ARG A 222 29.56 -3.28 17.15
N TRP A 223 28.37 -3.79 16.83
CA TRP A 223 27.14 -3.01 16.77
C TRP A 223 26.76 -2.38 18.11
N ASP A 224 27.14 -2.99 19.25
CA ASP A 224 26.96 -2.43 20.59
C ASP A 224 28.07 -1.45 21.02
N SER A 225 29.07 -1.18 20.17
CA SER A 225 30.16 -0.25 20.43
C SER A 225 29.93 1.10 19.72
N PRO A 226 30.06 2.23 20.41
CA PRO A 226 30.02 3.56 19.79
C PRO A 226 31.36 4.00 19.18
N ARG A 227 32.38 3.14 19.18
CA ARG A 227 33.76 3.44 18.75
C ARG A 227 34.35 2.32 17.88
N PRO A 228 35.27 2.65 16.94
CA PRO A 228 35.73 4.00 16.60
C PRO A 228 34.68 4.86 15.88
N ASN A 229 33.77 4.24 15.14
CA ASN A 229 32.77 4.94 14.35
C ASN A 229 31.45 5.02 15.13
N LYS A 230 30.99 6.23 15.45
CA LYS A 230 29.69 6.43 16.13
C LYS A 230 28.56 6.21 15.11
N HIS A 231 27.55 5.42 15.48
CA HIS A 231 26.45 5.08 14.57
C HIS A 231 25.09 4.89 15.26
N HIS A 232 24.04 4.79 14.44
CA HIS A 232 22.65 4.79 14.88
C HIS A 232 22.11 3.36 15.12
N PHE A 233 22.72 2.37 14.45
CA PHE A 233 22.34 0.96 14.49
C PHE A 233 22.73 0.27 15.80
N GLN A 234 22.09 0.66 16.91
CA GLN A 234 22.31 0.03 18.21
C GLN A 234 21.41 -1.22 18.36
N PRO A 235 21.94 -2.38 18.81
CA PRO A 235 21.17 -3.62 18.95
C PRO A 235 19.95 -3.48 19.87
N LYS A 236 20.05 -2.63 20.91
CA LYS A 236 18.94 -2.34 21.83
C LYS A 236 17.75 -1.68 21.13
N LYS A 237 18.00 -0.86 20.10
CA LYS A 237 16.99 -0.15 19.30
C LYS A 237 16.44 -1.03 18.17
N TYR A 238 17.30 -1.84 17.55
CA TYR A 238 16.96 -2.69 16.40
C TYR A 238 16.99 -4.19 16.75
N ARG A 239 16.19 -4.60 17.75
CA ARG A 239 16.22 -5.99 18.28
C ARG A 239 15.93 -7.06 17.23
N HIS A 240 15.07 -6.77 16.25
CA HIS A 240 14.66 -7.70 15.18
C HIS A 240 15.69 -7.85 14.04
N LYS A 241 16.70 -6.97 13.97
CA LYS A 241 17.71 -6.97 12.89
C LYS A 241 18.92 -7.87 13.16
N ASP A 242 18.90 -8.60 14.27
CA ASP A 242 19.98 -9.50 14.68
C ASP A 242 21.39 -8.88 14.64
N LEU A 243 21.52 -7.66 15.17
CA LEU A 243 22.79 -6.93 15.25
C LEU A 243 23.69 -7.50 16.37
N ARG A 244 24.05 -8.78 16.25
CA ARG A 244 24.88 -9.50 17.22
C ARG A 244 26.37 -9.22 16.98
N ASP A 245 27.07 -8.95 18.07
CA ASP A 245 28.51 -8.70 18.11
C ASP A 245 28.98 -7.72 17.01
N ASN A 246 29.92 -8.11 16.17
CA ASN A 246 30.44 -7.37 15.01
C ASN A 246 30.24 -8.16 13.70
N TYR A 247 29.22 -9.03 13.64
CA TYR A 247 28.97 -9.79 12.41
C TYR A 247 28.40 -8.90 11.31
N CYS A 248 28.74 -9.19 10.07
CA CYS A 248 28.19 -8.52 8.89
C CYS A 248 26.66 -8.68 8.85
N ARG A 249 25.94 -7.58 8.65
CA ARG A 249 24.48 -7.54 8.59
C ARG A 249 24.03 -6.51 7.58
N ASN A 250 22.78 -6.61 7.14
CA ASN A 250 22.16 -5.61 6.27
C ASN A 250 20.91 -5.01 6.94
N PRO A 251 21.07 -4.12 7.95
CA PRO A 251 19.93 -3.59 8.69
C PRO A 251 19.11 -2.55 7.91
N ASP A 252 19.72 -1.89 6.93
CA ASP A 252 19.21 -0.72 6.19
C ASP A 252 18.99 -0.99 4.69
N ASN A 253 18.88 -2.26 4.32
CA ASN A 253 18.58 -2.70 2.96
C ASN A 253 19.53 -2.14 1.88
N ARG A 254 20.83 -2.16 2.17
CA ARG A 254 21.87 -1.92 1.16
C ARG A 254 21.97 -3.08 0.18
N LEU A 255 22.89 -2.93 -0.77
CA LEU A 255 23.18 -3.91 -1.81
C LEU A 255 23.56 -5.29 -1.26
N ARG A 256 24.33 -5.33 -0.16
CA ARG A 256 24.79 -6.57 0.49
C ARG A 256 25.12 -6.30 1.97
N PRO A 257 25.31 -7.35 2.80
CA PRO A 257 25.69 -7.17 4.18
C PRO A 257 27.00 -6.39 4.33
N TRP A 258 27.06 -5.59 5.38
CA TRP A 258 28.16 -4.69 5.67
C TRP A 258 28.39 -4.62 7.18
N CYS A 259 29.46 -3.95 7.58
CA CYS A 259 29.70 -3.62 8.98
C CYS A 259 30.43 -2.28 9.09
N TYR A 260 30.31 -1.63 10.26
CA TYR A 260 31.27 -0.58 10.61
C TYR A 260 32.65 -1.21 10.78
N THR A 261 33.73 -0.52 10.41
CA THR A 261 35.08 -1.09 10.53
C THR A 261 35.78 -0.58 11.78
N MET A 262 36.84 -1.29 12.18
CA MET A 262 37.76 -0.83 13.22
C MET A 262 38.76 0.23 12.72
N ASP A 263 38.77 0.55 11.43
CA ASP A 263 39.59 1.60 10.81
C ASP A 263 38.81 2.93 10.79
N PRO A 264 39.28 3.98 11.50
CA PRO A 264 38.63 5.29 11.47
C PRO A 264 38.58 5.94 10.08
N LYS A 265 39.45 5.53 9.14
CA LYS A 265 39.47 6.07 7.77
C LYS A 265 38.38 5.47 6.88
N THR A 266 37.87 4.30 7.23
CA THR A 266 36.83 3.60 6.47
C THR A 266 35.69 3.28 7.41
N PRO A 267 34.74 4.21 7.63
CA PRO A 267 33.75 4.05 8.69
C PRO A 267 32.93 2.77 8.58
N TRP A 268 32.59 2.36 7.36
CA TRP A 268 31.88 1.12 7.05
C TRP A 268 32.35 0.60 5.68
N GLU A 269 32.15 -0.70 5.46
CA GLU A 269 32.48 -1.37 4.20
C GLU A 269 31.62 -2.63 4.04
N TYR A 270 31.44 -3.08 2.80
CA TYR A 270 30.74 -4.31 2.49
C TYR A 270 31.54 -5.56 2.87
N CYS A 271 30.83 -6.65 3.11
CA CYS A 271 31.41 -7.95 3.34
C CYS A 271 31.27 -8.83 2.08
N ASN A 272 32.29 -9.64 1.81
CA ASN A 272 32.25 -10.61 0.71
C ASN A 272 31.62 -11.92 1.22
N ILE A 273 30.36 -12.17 0.86
CA ILE A 273 29.58 -13.33 1.28
C ILE A 273 29.08 -14.04 0.03
N THR A 274 29.19 -15.36 0.00
CA THR A 274 28.80 -16.19 -1.14
C THR A 274 27.28 -16.19 -1.32
N LEU A 275 26.82 -16.11 -2.57
CA LEU A 275 25.40 -16.24 -2.92
C LEU A 275 25.03 -17.73 -2.89
N CYS A 276 23.81 -18.05 -2.49
CA CYS A 276 23.35 -19.45 -2.50
C CYS A 276 23.18 -19.94 -3.94
N ASP A 277 23.70 -21.14 -4.25
CA ASP A 277 23.65 -21.81 -5.57
C ASP A 277 22.24 -22.29 -5.99
N SER A 278 21.17 -21.75 -5.41
CA SER A 278 19.84 -21.90 -6.00
C SER A 278 19.82 -21.09 -7.30
N ASP A 279 20.22 -21.71 -8.39
CA ASP A 279 19.68 -21.42 -9.71
C ASP A 279 18.17 -21.25 -9.57
N SER A 280 17.66 -20.19 -10.21
CA SER A 280 16.29 -19.71 -10.22
C SER A 280 15.82 -18.89 -8.98
N CYS A 281 15.82 -17.56 -9.15
CA CYS A 281 14.74 -16.71 -8.61
C CYS A 281 13.40 -16.96 -9.34
N GLU A 282 13.28 -18.08 -10.06
CA GLU A 282 12.04 -18.67 -10.53
C GLU A 282 11.77 -19.87 -9.59
N ASP A 283 10.55 -20.02 -9.09
CA ASP A 283 10.09 -21.15 -8.28
C ASP A 283 10.70 -21.35 -6.88
N ILE A 284 10.64 -20.32 -6.06
CA ILE A 284 10.23 -20.57 -4.66
C ILE A 284 8.75 -20.18 -4.61
N ASP A 285 7.87 -21.14 -4.27
CA ASP A 285 6.48 -20.95 -3.85
C ASP A 285 6.44 -20.05 -2.60
N VAL A 286 6.78 -18.78 -2.78
CA VAL A 286 6.44 -17.70 -1.86
C VAL A 286 5.02 -17.34 -2.23
N ASN A 287 4.14 -17.14 -1.24
CA ASN A 287 2.80 -16.61 -1.45
C ASN A 287 2.92 -15.22 -2.13
N VAL A 288 3.00 -15.20 -3.46
CA VAL A 288 3.21 -14.00 -4.23
C VAL A 288 1.85 -13.38 -4.50
N THR A 289 1.76 -12.10 -4.17
CA THR A 289 0.51 -11.36 -4.26
C THR A 289 0.58 -10.43 -5.48
N THR A 290 -0.40 -10.54 -6.39
CA THR A 290 -0.45 -9.74 -7.62
C THR A 290 -1.52 -8.67 -7.59
N SER A 291 -2.60 -8.92 -6.86
CA SER A 291 -3.76 -8.03 -6.71
C SER A 291 -3.79 -7.27 -5.38
N CYS A 292 -3.07 -7.74 -4.35
CA CYS A 292 -3.08 -7.19 -3.00
C CYS A 292 -1.67 -7.23 -2.35
N VAL A 293 -1.51 -6.66 -1.16
CA VAL A 293 -0.27 -6.48 -0.39
C VAL A 293 -0.36 -7.33 0.88
N GLN A 294 0.45 -8.36 1.02
CA GLN A 294 0.58 -9.05 2.30
C GLN A 294 1.61 -8.34 3.19
N GLU A 295 1.34 -8.20 4.49
CA GLU A 295 2.22 -7.49 5.44
C GLU A 295 2.66 -6.09 4.97
N LYS A 296 3.89 -5.98 4.45
CA LYS A 296 4.52 -4.77 3.91
C LYS A 296 4.57 -4.74 2.37
N GLY A 297 4.24 -5.82 1.68
CA GLY A 297 4.29 -5.91 0.22
C GLY A 297 5.67 -6.15 -0.37
N THR A 298 6.58 -6.76 0.38
CA THR A 298 7.89 -7.19 -0.12
C THR A 298 7.78 -8.33 -1.14
N ASP A 299 6.71 -9.09 -1.04
CA ASP A 299 6.25 -10.21 -1.88
C ASP A 299 5.31 -9.76 -3.02
N TYR A 300 4.87 -8.49 -3.04
CA TYR A 300 3.99 -7.98 -4.09
C TYR A 300 4.68 -8.01 -5.46
N ARG A 301 4.02 -8.62 -6.45
CA ARG A 301 4.52 -8.76 -7.84
C ARG A 301 3.54 -8.29 -8.90
N GLY A 302 2.51 -7.53 -8.53
CA GLY A 302 1.52 -6.99 -9.46
C GLY A 302 2.07 -5.96 -10.46
N THR A 303 1.21 -5.49 -11.36
CA THR A 303 1.57 -4.62 -12.50
C THR A 303 1.21 -3.16 -12.30
N MET A 304 0.84 -2.77 -11.08
CA MET A 304 0.49 -1.39 -10.75
C MET A 304 1.71 -0.47 -10.92
N ASN A 305 1.58 0.62 -11.69
CA ASN A 305 2.69 1.53 -12.03
C ASN A 305 2.31 3.02 -12.01
N VAL A 306 1.20 3.34 -11.33
CA VAL A 306 0.72 4.70 -11.11
C VAL A 306 0.45 4.84 -9.62
N THR A 307 0.69 6.03 -9.06
CA THR A 307 0.49 6.39 -7.65
C THR A 307 -0.96 6.85 -7.38
N PRO A 308 -1.42 6.98 -6.12
CA PRO A 308 -2.77 7.45 -5.78
C PRO A 308 -3.10 8.84 -6.36
N GLU A 309 -2.08 9.68 -6.52
CA GLU A 309 -2.17 11.03 -7.08
C GLU A 309 -2.12 11.04 -8.63
N GLY A 310 -2.06 9.86 -9.27
CA GLY A 310 -2.05 9.72 -10.73
C GLY A 310 -0.67 9.89 -11.38
N VAL A 311 0.40 10.06 -10.58
CA VAL A 311 1.77 10.19 -11.09
C VAL A 311 2.30 8.82 -11.49
N ARG A 312 2.87 8.72 -12.71
CA ARG A 312 3.46 7.47 -13.21
C ARG A 312 4.78 7.16 -12.51
N CYS A 313 5.02 5.88 -12.31
CA CYS A 313 6.29 5.39 -11.80
C CYS A 313 7.38 5.47 -12.87
N GLN A 314 8.59 5.88 -12.45
CA GLN A 314 9.84 5.75 -13.18
C GLN A 314 10.25 4.28 -13.26
N ARG A 315 10.83 3.86 -14.39
CA ARG A 315 11.37 2.50 -14.53
C ARG A 315 12.56 2.28 -13.61
N TRP A 316 12.65 1.10 -13.00
CA TRP A 316 13.74 0.75 -12.07
C TRP A 316 15.12 0.64 -12.76
N ASP A 317 15.16 0.45 -14.07
CA ASP A 317 16.40 0.48 -14.87
C ASP A 317 16.79 1.89 -15.34
N SER A 318 15.94 2.91 -15.12
CA SER A 318 16.21 4.30 -15.48
C SER A 318 16.88 5.05 -14.33
N GLN A 319 17.79 5.98 -14.66
CA GLN A 319 18.45 6.88 -13.70
C GLN A 319 17.96 8.34 -13.83
N SER A 320 16.83 8.55 -14.52
CA SER A 320 16.21 9.86 -14.75
C SER A 320 14.67 9.77 -14.63
N PRO A 321 14.00 10.77 -14.02
CA PRO A 321 14.55 11.99 -13.42
C PRO A 321 15.32 11.74 -12.11
N HIS A 322 15.10 10.62 -11.43
CA HIS A 322 15.73 10.32 -10.15
C HIS A 322 16.81 9.25 -10.28
N ASN A 323 18.06 9.61 -9.99
CA ASN A 323 19.16 8.64 -9.85
C ASN A 323 18.99 7.84 -8.54
N HIS A 324 19.16 6.51 -8.59
CA HIS A 324 18.97 5.62 -7.45
C HIS A 324 19.77 4.31 -7.54
N SER A 325 19.98 3.66 -6.38
CA SER A 325 20.72 2.40 -6.26
C SER A 325 19.91 1.12 -6.50
N PHE A 326 18.57 1.20 -6.55
CA PHE A 326 17.66 0.06 -6.74
C PHE A 326 17.60 -0.43 -8.19
N LEU A 327 18.73 -0.95 -8.69
CA LEU A 327 18.83 -1.49 -10.04
C LEU A 327 18.40 -2.97 -10.09
N PRO A 328 17.71 -3.41 -11.15
CA PRO A 328 17.22 -4.80 -11.24
C PRO A 328 18.34 -5.85 -11.18
N GLN A 329 19.50 -5.52 -11.76
CA GLN A 329 20.69 -6.39 -11.76
C GLN A 329 21.24 -6.64 -10.35
N ASN A 330 21.07 -5.66 -9.46
CA ASN A 330 21.56 -5.67 -8.08
C ASN A 330 20.57 -6.32 -7.11
N PHE A 331 19.28 -6.30 -7.44
CA PHE A 331 18.18 -6.79 -6.59
C PHE A 331 17.32 -7.80 -7.35
N ARG A 332 17.95 -8.82 -7.94
CA ARG A 332 17.28 -9.80 -8.83
C ARG A 332 16.02 -10.44 -8.22
N CYS A 333 16.06 -10.74 -6.93
CA CYS A 333 14.94 -11.38 -6.22
C CYS A 333 13.79 -10.43 -5.82
N LYS A 334 13.95 -9.11 -5.97
CA LYS A 334 12.93 -8.11 -5.60
C LYS A 334 11.97 -7.77 -6.75
N ASP A 335 12.12 -8.43 -7.90
CA ASP A 335 11.31 -8.24 -9.11
C ASP A 335 11.16 -6.77 -9.52
N LEU A 336 12.28 -6.06 -9.61
CA LEU A 336 12.31 -4.65 -10.04
C LEU A 336 12.16 -4.51 -11.57
N ARG A 337 11.21 -5.21 -12.18
CA ARG A 337 10.95 -5.13 -13.62
C ARG A 337 10.10 -3.91 -13.95
N GLU A 338 10.30 -3.36 -15.15
CA GLU A 338 9.55 -2.23 -15.67
C GLU A 338 9.52 -1.04 -14.69
N ASN A 339 8.35 -0.45 -14.48
CA ASN A 339 8.08 0.64 -13.54
C ASN A 339 7.02 0.24 -12.51
N TYR A 340 6.88 -1.05 -12.19
CA TYR A 340 5.85 -1.50 -11.26
C TYR A 340 6.18 -1.13 -9.82
N CYS A 341 5.16 -0.87 -9.01
CA CYS A 341 5.28 -0.62 -7.58
C CYS A 341 5.90 -1.83 -6.87
N ARG A 342 6.98 -1.62 -6.12
CA ARG A 342 7.70 -2.68 -5.40
C ARG A 342 8.07 -2.17 -4.01
N ASN A 343 8.43 -3.09 -3.13
CA ASN A 343 8.97 -2.73 -1.82
C ASN A 343 10.36 -3.34 -1.63
N PRO A 344 11.39 -2.84 -2.33
CA PRO A 344 12.72 -3.42 -2.23
C PRO A 344 13.37 -3.20 -0.86
N ASP A 345 12.98 -2.16 -0.12
CA ASP A 345 13.58 -1.70 1.13
C ASP A 345 12.84 -2.05 2.42
N GLY A 346 11.72 -2.77 2.30
CA GLY A 346 10.92 -3.15 3.46
C GLY A 346 10.28 -1.95 4.15
N ALA A 347 10.01 -0.89 3.38
CA ALA A 347 9.14 0.21 3.76
C ALA A 347 7.75 -0.31 4.18
N ASP A 348 6.90 0.56 4.70
CA ASP A 348 5.61 0.12 5.24
C ASP A 348 4.57 -0.23 4.15
N TYR A 349 4.84 0.09 2.88
CA TYR A 349 4.01 -0.22 1.71
C TYR A 349 4.84 -0.28 0.42
N PRO A 350 4.39 -0.96 -0.66
CA PRO A 350 4.97 -0.81 -1.99
C PRO A 350 4.99 0.64 -2.47
N TRP A 351 6.07 1.01 -3.16
CA TRP A 351 6.33 2.35 -3.65
C TRP A 351 7.07 2.31 -4.98
N CYS A 352 7.26 3.47 -5.61
CA CYS A 352 8.10 3.62 -6.79
C CYS A 352 8.77 4.99 -6.82
N PHE A 353 9.88 5.11 -7.58
CA PHE A 353 10.34 6.42 -8.03
C PHE A 353 9.31 7.00 -8.99
N THR A 354 9.09 8.31 -8.98
CA THR A 354 8.06 8.91 -9.85
C THR A 354 8.68 9.56 -11.09
N THR A 355 7.89 9.73 -12.15
CA THR A 355 8.33 10.51 -13.32
C THR A 355 8.30 12.03 -13.09
N ASP A 356 7.78 12.50 -11.95
CA ASP A 356 7.77 13.91 -11.57
C ASP A 356 9.11 14.29 -10.91
N PRO A 357 9.89 15.24 -11.46
CA PRO A 357 11.13 15.71 -10.85
C PRO A 357 10.97 16.32 -9.45
N SER A 358 9.78 16.82 -9.11
CA SER A 358 9.46 17.43 -7.82
C SER A 358 9.08 16.41 -6.73
N GLN A 359 8.69 15.19 -7.13
CA GLN A 359 8.30 14.11 -6.21
C GLN A 359 9.22 12.90 -6.41
N ARG A 360 10.23 12.73 -5.55
CA ARG A 360 11.23 11.66 -5.73
C ARG A 360 10.65 10.25 -5.66
N THR A 361 9.79 9.97 -4.69
CA THR A 361 9.17 8.67 -4.45
C THR A 361 7.73 8.85 -3.99
N ALA A 362 6.87 7.87 -4.28
CA ALA A 362 5.49 7.85 -3.81
C ALA A 362 5.03 6.42 -3.50
N ASN A 363 4.16 6.29 -2.49
CA ASN A 363 3.62 5.00 -2.05
C ASN A 363 2.42 4.61 -2.93
N CYS A 364 2.36 3.35 -3.30
CA CYS A 364 1.30 2.77 -4.12
C CYS A 364 0.14 2.25 -3.26
N THR A 365 -0.45 3.14 -2.45
CA THR A 365 -1.45 2.77 -1.42
C THR A 365 -2.81 2.33 -1.96
N HIS A 366 -3.06 2.46 -3.26
CA HIS A 366 -4.25 1.92 -3.94
C HIS A 366 -4.21 0.40 -4.13
N ILE A 367 -3.07 -0.26 -3.89
CA ILE A 367 -3.01 -1.72 -3.87
C ILE A 367 -3.62 -2.18 -2.53
N PRO A 368 -4.67 -3.02 -2.48
CA PRO A 368 -5.32 -3.48 -1.23
C PRO A 368 -4.42 -4.43 -0.41
N ARG A 369 -4.73 -4.79 0.86
CA ARG A 369 -3.97 -5.78 1.66
C ARG A 369 -4.59 -7.19 1.62
N CYS A 370 -3.78 -8.25 1.62
CA CYS A 370 -4.25 -9.61 1.30
C CYS A 370 -5.09 -10.29 2.38
N ASP A 371 -4.70 -10.29 3.66
CA ASP A 371 -5.45 -11.03 4.68
C ASP A 371 -5.41 -10.33 6.04
N ALA A 372 -6.35 -9.41 6.27
CA ALA A 372 -6.86 -9.15 7.60
C ALA A 372 -7.99 -10.17 7.87
N GLU A 373 -7.64 -11.44 8.07
CA GLU A 373 -8.63 -12.49 8.35
C GLU A 373 -9.21 -12.35 9.75
N ALA A 374 -10.36 -11.67 9.84
CA ALA A 374 -11.56 -12.08 10.58
C ALA A 374 -12.58 -10.94 10.57
N THR A 375 -12.98 -10.49 9.38
CA THR A 375 -14.35 -10.03 9.15
C THR A 375 -14.76 -10.34 7.72
N GLU A 376 -14.82 -11.63 7.37
CA GLU A 376 -15.89 -12.11 6.48
C GLU A 376 -17.25 -11.88 7.17
N LYS A 377 -17.60 -10.61 7.34
CA LYS A 377 -18.96 -10.16 7.55
C LYS A 377 -19.10 -8.90 6.71
N ASN A 378 -19.59 -9.17 5.51
CA ASN A 378 -20.38 -8.26 4.68
C ASN A 378 -19.54 -7.20 3.94
N GLU A 379 -18.85 -7.59 2.87
CA GLU A 379 -18.63 -6.71 1.69
C GLU A 379 -19.85 -6.71 0.76
N CYS A 380 -20.99 -7.12 1.30
CA CYS A 380 -22.26 -7.03 0.67
C CYS A 380 -23.26 -6.41 1.65
N TYR A 381 -24.29 -5.75 1.15
CA TYR A 381 -25.33 -5.20 2.01
C TYR A 381 -26.67 -5.91 1.75
N GLU A 382 -27.44 -6.05 2.80
CA GLU A 382 -28.81 -6.55 2.76
C GLU A 382 -29.78 -5.36 2.68
N ASP A 383 -30.95 -5.58 2.06
CA ASP A 383 -31.97 -4.54 1.82
C ASP A 383 -31.38 -3.26 1.21
N ASN A 384 -31.52 -2.10 1.85
CA ASN A 384 -30.92 -0.85 1.39
C ASN A 384 -29.52 -0.59 2.00
N GLY A 385 -29.01 -1.47 2.85
CA GLY A 385 -27.71 -1.31 3.51
C GLY A 385 -27.71 -0.34 4.68
N GLU A 386 -28.86 -0.03 5.27
CA GLU A 386 -28.96 0.73 6.54
C GLU A 386 -28.19 0.04 7.67
N ALA A 387 -28.23 -1.30 7.72
CA ALA A 387 -27.49 -2.11 8.69
C ALA A 387 -26.03 -2.39 8.28
N TYR A 388 -25.57 -1.89 7.13
CA TYR A 388 -24.21 -2.12 6.67
C TYR A 388 -23.19 -1.46 7.61
N ARG A 389 -22.31 -2.27 8.21
CA ARG A 389 -21.25 -1.82 9.13
C ARG A 389 -19.84 -2.17 8.66
N GLY A 390 -19.67 -2.56 7.39
CA GLY A 390 -18.36 -2.91 6.84
C GLY A 390 -17.39 -1.71 6.77
N THR A 391 -16.15 -1.97 6.35
CA THR A 391 -15.05 -0.99 6.40
C THR A 391 -14.73 -0.34 5.06
N LEU A 392 -15.53 -0.58 4.00
CA LEU A 392 -15.30 0.04 2.70
C LEU A 392 -15.32 1.57 2.84
N SER A 393 -14.33 2.25 2.27
CA SER A 393 -14.15 3.71 2.37
C SER A 393 -13.82 4.37 1.02
N ILE A 394 -14.31 3.78 -0.08
CA ILE A 394 -14.09 4.25 -1.45
C ILE A 394 -15.44 4.24 -2.18
N THR A 395 -15.73 5.32 -2.92
CA THR A 395 -16.95 5.43 -3.72
C THR A 395 -16.85 4.59 -5.01
N ARG A 396 -17.98 4.34 -5.68
CA ARG A 396 -18.01 3.66 -6.99
C ARG A 396 -17.25 4.40 -8.09
N SER A 397 -17.08 5.72 -7.96
CA SER A 397 -16.24 6.51 -8.86
C SER A 397 -14.75 6.46 -8.50
N GLY A 398 -14.35 5.62 -7.53
CA GLY A 398 -12.96 5.47 -7.10
C GLY A 398 -12.45 6.60 -6.21
N ILE A 399 -13.34 7.44 -5.68
CA ILE A 399 -12.97 8.59 -4.85
C ILE A 399 -12.92 8.15 -3.38
N PRO A 400 -11.85 8.45 -2.62
CA PRO A 400 -11.81 8.15 -1.20
C PRO A 400 -12.89 8.90 -0.42
N CYS A 401 -13.56 8.18 0.49
CA CYS A 401 -14.53 8.76 1.39
C CYS A 401 -13.86 9.74 2.37
N ALA A 402 -14.53 10.85 2.65
CA ALA A 402 -14.20 11.79 3.72
C ALA A 402 -14.74 11.29 5.06
N ASP A 403 -14.15 11.77 6.15
CA ASP A 403 -14.58 11.44 7.50
C ASP A 403 -15.96 12.04 7.79
N TRP A 404 -16.90 11.22 8.26
CA TRP A 404 -18.27 11.65 8.55
C TRP A 404 -18.29 12.78 9.58
N SER A 405 -17.38 12.77 10.55
CA SER A 405 -17.32 13.79 11.61
C SER A 405 -17.18 15.22 11.08
N HIS A 406 -16.56 15.39 9.92
CA HIS A 406 -16.33 16.69 9.30
C HIS A 406 -17.60 17.27 8.64
N HIS A 407 -18.60 16.43 8.37
CA HIS A 407 -19.84 16.81 7.68
C HIS A 407 -21.06 16.80 8.62
N ILE A 408 -20.89 16.46 9.91
CA ILE A 408 -21.97 16.26 10.88
C ILE A 408 -22.38 17.53 11.65
N ASN A 409 -21.71 18.68 11.49
CA ASN A 409 -22.03 19.85 12.32
C ASN A 409 -23.13 20.78 11.77
N SER A 410 -24.23 20.79 12.54
CA SER A 410 -25.29 21.79 12.71
C SER A 410 -26.28 22.00 11.56
N GLY A 411 -27.27 21.11 11.45
CA GLY A 411 -28.53 21.42 10.77
C GLY A 411 -29.31 20.22 10.19
N ASP A 412 -28.66 19.08 9.97
CA ASP A 412 -29.31 17.93 9.36
C ASP A 412 -29.95 17.00 10.40
N SER A 413 -31.28 16.93 10.34
CA SER A 413 -32.19 16.17 11.23
C SER A 413 -32.03 14.64 11.21
N HIS A 414 -30.94 14.12 10.64
CA HIS A 414 -30.57 12.69 10.65
C HIS A 414 -29.32 12.40 11.49
N SER A 415 -28.73 13.43 12.13
CA SER A 415 -27.50 13.34 12.92
C SER A 415 -27.65 12.67 14.30
N THR A 416 -28.82 12.10 14.62
CA THR A 416 -29.12 11.53 15.95
C THR A 416 -29.55 10.06 15.94
N GLU A 417 -29.07 9.25 15.00
CA GLU A 417 -29.15 7.79 15.16
C GLU A 417 -27.75 7.21 15.36
N SER A 418 -27.35 7.08 16.63
CA SER A 418 -26.17 6.31 17.06
C SER A 418 -26.15 4.87 16.53
N HIS A 419 -27.28 4.39 15.99
CA HIS A 419 -27.45 3.07 15.40
C HIS A 419 -26.74 2.89 14.06
N VAL A 420 -26.48 3.93 13.26
CA VAL A 420 -25.91 3.81 11.89
C VAL A 420 -24.38 3.58 11.89
N GLY A 421 -23.70 3.85 13.00
CA GLY A 421 -22.25 3.58 13.12
C GLY A 421 -21.41 4.40 12.13
N LEU A 422 -21.62 5.73 12.11
CA LEU A 422 -20.89 6.72 11.30
C LEU A 422 -19.45 6.92 11.80
N GLU A 423 -18.68 5.83 11.86
CA GLU A 423 -17.29 5.84 12.31
C GLU A 423 -16.33 6.11 11.15
N LYS A 424 -15.37 7.01 11.36
CA LYS A 424 -14.31 7.35 10.39
C LYS A 424 -14.91 7.78 9.05
N ASN A 425 -14.42 7.21 7.95
CA ASN A 425 -14.83 7.50 6.58
C ASN A 425 -15.44 6.28 5.88
N HIS A 426 -16.06 5.34 6.61
CA HIS A 426 -16.63 4.14 5.99
C HIS A 426 -17.98 4.41 5.32
N CYS A 427 -18.31 3.70 4.26
CA CYS A 427 -19.58 3.76 3.54
C CYS A 427 -20.77 3.41 4.45
N ARG A 428 -21.80 4.24 4.49
CA ARG A 428 -22.99 4.06 5.34
C ARG A 428 -24.25 4.50 4.61
N ASN A 429 -25.41 4.05 5.08
CA ASN A 429 -26.69 4.52 4.56
C ASN A 429 -27.55 5.15 5.67
N PRO A 430 -27.22 6.37 6.15
CA PRO A 430 -27.95 7.02 7.23
C PRO A 430 -29.33 7.55 6.84
N ASP A 431 -29.59 7.75 5.56
CA ASP A 431 -30.83 8.32 5.03
C ASP A 431 -31.78 7.26 4.46
N ARG A 432 -31.51 5.97 4.73
CA ARG A 432 -32.30 4.82 4.24
C ARG A 432 -32.48 4.82 2.72
N ASP A 433 -31.52 5.37 1.99
CA ASP A 433 -31.55 5.47 0.53
C ASP A 433 -31.67 4.07 -0.09
N LYS A 434 -32.74 3.82 -0.84
CA LYS A 434 -33.00 2.54 -1.50
C LYS A 434 -31.92 2.13 -2.51
N HIS A 435 -31.03 3.04 -2.88
CA HIS A 435 -29.94 2.80 -3.82
C HIS A 435 -28.62 2.38 -3.17
N GLY A 436 -28.59 2.27 -1.83
CA GLY A 436 -27.50 1.64 -1.11
C GLY A 436 -26.60 2.61 -0.32
N PRO A 437 -25.55 2.07 0.33
CA PRO A 437 -24.61 2.87 1.10
C PRO A 437 -23.80 3.86 0.25
N TRP A 438 -23.51 5.02 0.83
CA TRP A 438 -22.78 6.11 0.21
C TRP A 438 -21.82 6.75 1.23
N CYS A 439 -21.01 7.71 0.80
CA CYS A 439 -20.19 8.51 1.69
C CYS A 439 -19.95 9.91 1.12
N TYR A 440 -19.62 10.87 2.00
CA TYR A 440 -19.08 12.15 1.56
C TYR A 440 -17.68 11.98 0.99
N THR A 441 -17.28 12.90 0.13
CA THR A 441 -15.92 13.00 -0.42
C THR A 441 -15.33 14.36 -0.07
N ASN A 442 -14.00 14.49 -0.10
CA ASN A 442 -13.32 15.72 0.29
C ASN A 442 -13.84 16.93 -0.52
N PRO A 443 -14.11 18.11 0.08
CA PRO A 443 -14.64 19.30 -0.60
C PRO A 443 -13.89 19.74 -1.87
N ASN A 444 -12.60 19.43 -1.97
CA ASN A 444 -11.76 19.74 -3.13
C ASN A 444 -11.98 18.79 -4.33
N ASN A 445 -12.73 17.70 -4.14
CA ASN A 445 -13.08 16.77 -5.21
C ASN A 445 -14.29 17.28 -6.02
N ARG A 446 -14.37 16.85 -7.28
CA ARG A 446 -15.45 17.26 -8.21
C ARG A 446 -16.84 16.85 -7.73
N LEU A 447 -16.94 15.70 -7.05
CA LEU A 447 -18.13 15.22 -6.36
C LEU A 447 -17.98 15.49 -4.86
N ALA A 448 -19.04 15.93 -4.19
CA ALA A 448 -19.09 16.13 -2.73
C ALA A 448 -19.54 14.88 -1.97
N TRP A 449 -20.18 13.94 -2.67
CA TRP A 449 -20.57 12.62 -2.19
C TRP A 449 -20.77 11.70 -3.39
N ASP A 450 -20.71 10.39 -3.18
CA ASP A 450 -21.05 9.38 -4.19
C ASP A 450 -21.40 8.05 -3.49
N TYR A 451 -22.10 7.17 -4.20
CA TYR A 451 -22.42 5.82 -3.71
C TYR A 451 -21.16 4.97 -3.60
N CYS A 452 -21.18 3.97 -2.74
CA CYS A 452 -20.07 3.05 -2.60
C CYS A 452 -20.21 1.82 -3.49
N ASN A 453 -19.08 1.27 -3.94
CA ASN A 453 -19.07 0.06 -4.76
C ASN A 453 -19.29 -1.20 -3.92
N LEU A 454 -20.51 -1.38 -3.40
CA LEU A 454 -20.90 -2.54 -2.61
C LEU A 454 -21.92 -3.37 -3.39
N LYS A 455 -21.77 -4.69 -3.34
CA LYS A 455 -22.73 -5.62 -3.93
C LYS A 455 -23.85 -5.93 -2.93
N HIS A 456 -24.99 -6.39 -3.43
CA HIS A 456 -25.97 -7.04 -2.55
C HIS A 456 -25.45 -8.42 -2.14
N CYS A 457 -25.81 -8.88 -0.94
CA CYS A 457 -25.45 -10.23 -0.52
C CYS A 457 -26.18 -11.24 -1.40
N GLU A 458 -25.45 -12.21 -1.96
CA GLU A 458 -26.06 -13.32 -2.70
C GLU A 458 -26.82 -14.22 -1.70
N SER A 459 -28.07 -13.87 -1.42
CA SER A 459 -29.00 -14.77 -0.78
C SER A 459 -29.32 -15.91 -1.75
N ALA A 460 -29.15 -17.15 -1.27
CA ALA A 460 -29.64 -18.35 -1.92
C ALA A 460 -31.02 -18.09 -2.53
N ALA A 461 -31.17 -18.45 -3.80
CA ALA A 461 -32.38 -18.23 -4.59
C ALA A 461 -33.63 -18.72 -3.83
N VAL A 462 -34.35 -17.78 -3.22
CA VAL A 462 -35.76 -17.93 -2.92
C VAL A 462 -36.46 -17.03 -3.92
N ALA A 463 -37.28 -17.65 -4.77
CA ALA A 463 -38.12 -16.96 -5.73
C ALA A 463 -38.87 -15.81 -5.03
N PRO A 464 -38.95 -14.60 -5.61
CA PRO A 464 -39.75 -13.55 -5.05
C PRO A 464 -41.21 -14.00 -5.05
N GLN A 465 -41.75 -14.25 -3.85
CA GLN A 465 -43.19 -14.27 -3.68
C GLN A 465 -43.68 -12.85 -3.98
N SER A 466 -44.44 -12.71 -5.05
CA SER A 466 -45.16 -11.50 -5.40
C SER A 466 -46.20 -11.22 -4.32
N ASN A 467 -45.81 -10.49 -3.28
CA ASN A 467 -46.78 -9.79 -2.44
C ASN A 467 -47.19 -8.53 -3.21
N THR A 468 -48.24 -8.67 -4.01
CA THR A 468 -49.03 -7.57 -4.55
C THR A 468 -49.69 -6.80 -3.40
N LEU A 469 -48.91 -5.96 -2.71
CA LEU A 469 -49.46 -4.87 -1.93
C LEU A 469 -50.05 -3.86 -2.91
N THR A 470 -51.35 -4.01 -3.14
CA THR A 470 -52.22 -3.07 -3.84
C THR A 470 -52.39 -1.81 -3.00
N GLY A 471 -51.32 -1.01 -2.92
CA GLY A 471 -51.40 0.37 -2.47
C GLY A 471 -52.13 1.23 -3.51
N PRO A 472 -52.82 2.31 -3.10
CA PRO A 472 -53.50 3.20 -4.03
C PRO A 472 -52.47 3.84 -4.99
N LYS A 473 -52.65 3.66 -6.31
CA LYS A 473 -51.81 4.28 -7.33
C LYS A 473 -51.97 5.80 -7.27
N ILE A 474 -50.95 6.49 -6.74
CA ILE A 474 -50.93 7.95 -6.63
C ILE A 474 -50.76 8.54 -8.03
N SER A 475 -51.68 9.43 -8.44
CA SER A 475 -51.56 10.14 -9.72
C SER A 475 -50.35 11.08 -9.70
N CYS A 476 -49.61 11.18 -10.81
CA CYS A 476 -48.49 12.13 -10.92
C CYS A 476 -48.89 13.61 -10.84
N PHE A 477 -50.19 13.90 -10.79
CA PHE A 477 -50.74 15.24 -10.80
C PHE A 477 -51.32 15.70 -9.44
N VAL A 478 -51.00 15.01 -8.32
CA VAL A 478 -51.59 15.29 -6.99
C VAL A 478 -51.58 16.79 -6.62
N HIS A 479 -52.75 17.27 -6.18
CA HIS A 479 -52.98 18.61 -5.64
C HIS A 479 -52.39 18.75 -4.23
N ILE A 480 -51.12 19.17 -4.10
CA ILE A 480 -50.66 19.75 -2.84
C ILE A 480 -50.89 21.26 -2.91
N ASN A 481 -51.94 21.73 -2.23
CA ASN A 481 -52.14 23.15 -1.93
C ASN A 481 -51.11 23.60 -0.87
N THR A 482 -49.87 23.84 -1.27
CA THR A 482 -48.98 24.73 -0.54
C THR A 482 -49.00 26.08 -1.23
N ARG A 483 -49.77 27.02 -0.65
CA ARG A 483 -49.60 28.47 -0.89
C ARG A 483 -48.11 28.78 -0.73
N ILE A 484 -47.42 29.09 -1.83
CA ILE A 484 -46.14 29.80 -1.75
C ILE A 484 -46.47 31.26 -1.42
N VAL A 485 -46.05 31.72 -0.26
CA VAL A 485 -45.95 33.17 0.03
C VAL A 485 -44.72 33.68 -0.73
N GLY A 486 -44.92 34.49 -1.77
CA GLY A 486 -43.86 35.24 -2.46
C GLY A 486 -43.42 34.76 -3.86
N GLY A 487 -44.00 33.69 -4.43
CA GLY A 487 -43.62 33.18 -5.76
C GLY A 487 -44.52 33.70 -6.89
N HIS A 488 -43.94 34.09 -8.03
CA HIS A 488 -44.68 34.43 -9.25
C HIS A 488 -44.70 33.25 -10.24
N GLN A 489 -45.81 33.09 -10.97
CA GLN A 489 -45.98 32.05 -11.97
C GLN A 489 -45.37 32.51 -13.30
N VAL A 490 -44.34 31.80 -13.78
CA VAL A 490 -43.74 32.05 -15.10
C VAL A 490 -44.55 31.29 -16.17
N ARG A 491 -45.15 32.03 -17.11
CA ARG A 491 -45.80 31.45 -18.29
C ARG A 491 -44.72 31.03 -19.29
N GLY A 492 -44.41 29.73 -19.35
CA GLY A 492 -43.50 29.18 -20.36
C GLY A 492 -44.23 28.86 -21.67
N THR A 493 -43.60 29.12 -22.81
CA THR A 493 -44.02 28.54 -24.10
C THR A 493 -43.58 27.07 -24.17
N ASP A 494 -44.32 26.22 -24.89
CA ASP A 494 -44.00 24.80 -25.04
C ASP A 494 -42.56 24.57 -25.49
N GLY A 495 -41.85 23.65 -24.81
CA GLY A 495 -40.45 23.32 -25.10
C GLY A 495 -39.40 24.25 -24.46
N SER A 496 -39.79 25.34 -23.79
CA SER A 496 -38.84 26.30 -23.19
C SER A 496 -37.97 25.75 -22.05
N TRP A 497 -38.32 24.59 -21.47
CA TRP A 497 -37.51 23.86 -20.49
C TRP A 497 -36.54 22.86 -21.11
N VAL A 498 -36.60 22.66 -22.42
CA VAL A 498 -35.71 21.73 -23.13
C VAL A 498 -34.33 22.37 -23.26
N VAL A 499 -33.32 21.56 -22.99
CA VAL A 499 -31.94 22.00 -22.88
C VAL A 499 -31.09 21.36 -23.97
N SER A 500 -30.27 22.16 -24.62
CA SER A 500 -29.24 21.69 -25.56
C SER A 500 -27.91 21.58 -24.81
N ILE A 501 -27.44 20.35 -24.61
CA ILE A 501 -26.11 20.05 -24.08
C ILE A 501 -25.16 19.94 -25.26
N GLN A 502 -24.11 20.76 -25.23
CA GLN A 502 -23.16 20.89 -26.34
C GLN A 502 -21.75 20.49 -25.92
N ARG A 503 -21.02 19.86 -26.82
CA ARG A 503 -19.57 19.62 -26.71
C ARG A 503 -18.89 20.33 -27.87
N GLU A 504 -17.87 21.14 -27.60
CA GLU A 504 -17.19 21.96 -28.63
C GLU A 504 -18.19 22.82 -29.46
N LYS A 505 -19.25 23.32 -28.81
CA LYS A 505 -20.36 24.11 -29.40
C LYS A 505 -21.27 23.34 -30.37
N VAL A 506 -21.15 22.02 -30.45
CA VAL A 506 -22.04 21.16 -31.25
C VAL A 506 -23.04 20.48 -30.33
N HIS A 507 -24.32 20.48 -30.71
CA HIS A 507 -25.37 19.78 -29.97
C HIS A 507 -25.07 18.28 -29.90
N LEU A 508 -25.09 17.75 -28.68
CA LEU A 508 -24.81 16.35 -28.39
C LEU A 508 -26.03 15.63 -27.85
N CYS A 509 -26.70 16.24 -26.88
CA CYS A 509 -27.82 15.66 -26.16
C CYS A 509 -28.87 16.69 -25.74
N GLY A 510 -30.08 16.20 -25.53
CA GLY A 510 -31.15 16.91 -24.84
C GLY A 510 -31.00 16.89 -23.31
N GLY A 511 -31.81 17.71 -22.66
CA GLY A 511 -31.93 17.76 -21.22
C GLY A 511 -33.19 18.51 -20.80
N SER A 512 -33.46 18.51 -19.49
CA SER A 512 -34.63 19.16 -18.89
C SER A 512 -34.21 20.11 -17.79
N LEU A 513 -34.57 21.40 -17.89
CA LEU A 513 -34.32 22.37 -16.84
C LEU A 513 -35.33 22.19 -15.70
N ILE A 514 -34.91 21.57 -14.60
CA ILE A 514 -35.78 21.22 -13.47
C ILE A 514 -35.72 22.25 -12.32
N ARG A 515 -34.67 23.07 -12.28
CA ARG A 515 -34.54 24.32 -11.52
C ARG A 515 -33.67 25.27 -12.32
N GLU A 516 -33.61 26.55 -11.93
CA GLU A 516 -32.80 27.56 -12.64
C GLU A 516 -31.33 27.13 -12.81
N ASP A 517 -30.75 26.40 -11.85
CA ASP A 517 -29.36 25.93 -11.88
C ASP A 517 -29.21 24.40 -12.03
N TRP A 518 -30.29 23.66 -12.29
CA TRP A 518 -30.27 22.19 -12.36
C TRP A 518 -30.93 21.62 -13.60
N ILE A 519 -30.21 20.68 -14.23
CA ILE A 519 -30.64 20.01 -15.45
C ILE A 519 -30.62 18.50 -15.26
N LEU A 520 -31.66 17.83 -15.76
CA LEU A 520 -31.78 16.37 -15.82
C LEU A 520 -31.48 15.87 -17.25
N THR A 521 -30.64 14.86 -17.39
CA THR A 521 -30.24 14.30 -18.70
C THR A 521 -29.77 12.84 -18.57
N ASP A 522 -29.29 12.25 -19.66
CA ASP A 522 -28.80 10.88 -19.75
C ASP A 522 -27.27 10.82 -19.52
N GLN A 523 -26.83 9.76 -18.85
CA GLN A 523 -25.42 9.46 -18.60
C GLN A 523 -24.62 9.24 -19.89
N GLN A 524 -25.24 8.70 -20.95
CA GLN A 524 -24.53 8.43 -22.22
C GLN A 524 -24.05 9.69 -22.93
N CYS A 525 -24.55 10.86 -22.53
CA CYS A 525 -24.10 12.16 -23.03
C CYS A 525 -22.66 12.51 -22.58
N PHE A 526 -22.10 11.73 -21.65
CA PHE A 526 -20.80 11.96 -21.06
C PHE A 526 -19.91 10.72 -21.14
N THR A 527 -18.60 10.93 -21.23
CA THR A 527 -17.62 9.84 -21.36
C THR A 527 -17.45 9.02 -20.07
N SER A 528 -17.73 9.61 -18.92
CA SER A 528 -17.68 8.98 -17.60
C SER A 528 -18.49 9.81 -16.59
N CYS A 529 -18.57 9.35 -15.33
CA CYS A 529 -19.16 10.12 -14.23
C CYS A 529 -18.26 11.23 -13.67
N VAL A 530 -17.00 11.33 -14.12
CA VAL A 530 -16.06 12.39 -13.73
C VAL A 530 -15.34 12.94 -14.97
N PRO A 531 -16.06 13.46 -15.99
CA PRO A 531 -15.43 13.95 -17.21
C PRO A 531 -14.78 15.32 -16.98
N ASP A 532 -13.90 15.74 -17.89
CA ASP A 532 -13.52 17.15 -17.98
C ASP A 532 -14.69 17.94 -18.59
N LEU A 533 -15.23 18.91 -17.84
CA LEU A 533 -16.41 19.68 -18.24
C LEU A 533 -16.06 20.96 -19.01
N ARG A 534 -14.78 21.25 -19.25
CA ARG A 534 -14.33 22.48 -19.93
C ARG A 534 -14.89 22.64 -21.34
N ASP A 535 -15.06 21.54 -22.06
CA ASP A 535 -15.55 21.54 -23.44
C ASP A 535 -17.08 21.43 -23.53
N TYR A 536 -17.76 21.31 -22.37
CA TYR A 536 -19.21 21.17 -22.29
C TYR A 536 -19.89 22.50 -21.95
N THR A 537 -20.94 22.83 -22.70
CA THR A 537 -21.77 24.01 -22.47
C THR A 537 -23.24 23.68 -22.61
N VAL A 538 -24.09 24.54 -22.04
CA VAL A 538 -25.53 24.36 -21.98
C VAL A 538 -26.22 25.59 -22.55
N GLN A 539 -27.26 25.39 -23.34
CA GLN A 539 -28.18 26.46 -23.75
C GLN A 539 -29.63 26.06 -23.49
N VAL A 540 -30.46 27.04 -23.10
CA VAL A 540 -31.86 26.86 -22.74
C VAL A 540 -32.75 27.80 -23.57
N GLY A 541 -33.99 27.39 -23.82
CA GLY A 541 -34.96 28.21 -24.55
C GLY A 541 -34.73 28.33 -26.06
N LEU A 542 -33.85 27.50 -26.64
CA LEU A 542 -33.61 27.46 -28.08
C LEU A 542 -34.82 26.88 -28.82
N ARG A 543 -35.24 27.51 -29.93
CA ARG A 543 -36.18 26.90 -30.89
C ARG A 543 -35.46 26.30 -32.06
N HIS A 544 -34.40 26.97 -32.53
CA HIS A 544 -33.46 26.42 -33.51
C HIS A 544 -32.04 26.39 -32.95
N LEU A 545 -31.26 25.34 -33.27
CA LEU A 545 -29.87 25.24 -32.82
C LEU A 545 -28.98 26.39 -33.34
N ASN A 546 -29.30 26.97 -34.51
CA ASN A 546 -28.62 28.15 -35.06
C ASN A 546 -28.93 29.48 -34.36
N GLU A 547 -29.95 29.58 -33.49
CA GLU A 547 -30.29 30.82 -32.74
C GLU A 547 -29.32 31.14 -31.58
N SER A 548 -28.17 30.45 -31.53
CA SER A 548 -27.19 30.51 -30.44
C SER A 548 -26.63 31.90 -30.09
N SER A 549 -26.87 32.93 -30.92
CA SER A 549 -26.42 34.31 -30.69
C SER A 549 -27.29 35.07 -29.67
N GLY A 550 -28.55 34.68 -29.48
CA GLY A 550 -29.50 35.34 -28.56
C GLY A 550 -29.59 34.70 -27.18
N HIS A 551 -28.99 33.52 -26.97
CA HIS A 551 -29.09 32.74 -25.73
C HIS A 551 -27.70 32.50 -25.12
N PRO A 552 -27.46 32.82 -23.85
CA PRO A 552 -26.16 32.65 -23.22
C PRO A 552 -25.75 31.17 -23.15
N ARG A 553 -24.47 30.89 -23.40
CA ARG A 553 -23.88 29.56 -23.15
C ARG A 553 -23.52 29.45 -21.66
N LEU A 554 -24.27 28.63 -20.95
CA LEU A 554 -24.10 28.38 -19.53
C LEU A 554 -23.03 27.30 -19.31
N ARG A 555 -22.20 27.52 -18.29
CA ARG A 555 -21.14 26.59 -17.89
C ARG A 555 -21.68 25.58 -16.87
N ILE A 556 -21.17 24.36 -16.92
CA ILE A 556 -21.49 23.32 -15.95
C ILE A 556 -20.46 23.38 -14.81
N SER A 557 -20.93 23.48 -13.58
CA SER A 557 -20.09 23.44 -12.38
C SER A 557 -19.86 22.02 -11.89
N ARG A 558 -20.89 21.16 -11.94
CA ARG A 558 -20.83 19.77 -11.48
C ARG A 558 -21.70 18.84 -12.31
N LEU A 559 -21.26 17.58 -12.41
CA LEU A 559 -22.02 16.48 -12.98
C LEU A 559 -22.21 15.42 -11.89
N ILE A 560 -23.45 15.02 -11.63
CA ILE A 560 -23.81 14.03 -10.61
C ILE A 560 -24.48 12.84 -11.30
N CYS A 561 -23.81 11.68 -11.29
CA CYS A 561 -24.37 10.44 -11.81
C CYS A 561 -25.43 9.85 -10.87
N GLY A 562 -26.51 9.36 -11.45
CA GLY A 562 -27.60 8.67 -10.77
C GLY A 562 -27.23 7.29 -10.25
N PRO A 563 -28.16 6.63 -9.55
CA PRO A 563 -27.98 5.26 -9.06
C PRO A 563 -27.57 4.28 -10.15
N GLU A 564 -26.92 3.17 -9.78
CA GLU A 564 -26.46 2.18 -10.75
C GLU A 564 -27.62 1.62 -11.59
N GLY A 565 -27.40 1.51 -12.90
CA GLY A 565 -28.42 1.08 -13.88
C GLY A 565 -29.49 2.13 -14.20
N SER A 566 -29.47 3.32 -13.57
CA SER A 566 -30.45 4.37 -13.86
C SER A 566 -30.26 5.04 -15.21
N ASN A 567 -29.01 5.16 -15.70
CA ASN A 567 -28.63 6.01 -16.84
C ASN A 567 -28.94 7.51 -16.62
N LEU A 568 -29.23 7.95 -15.39
CA LEU A 568 -29.65 9.33 -15.11
C LEU A 568 -28.47 10.21 -14.70
N VAL A 569 -28.46 11.47 -15.10
CA VAL A 569 -27.47 12.47 -14.68
C VAL A 569 -28.15 13.78 -14.30
N MET A 570 -27.69 14.41 -13.22
CA MET A 570 -28.00 15.80 -12.88
C MET A 570 -26.78 16.69 -13.11
N LEU A 571 -26.98 17.80 -13.80
CA LEU A 571 -25.96 18.83 -14.00
C LEU A 571 -26.29 20.05 -13.14
N LYS A 572 -25.29 20.56 -12.43
CA LYS A 572 -25.37 21.86 -11.77
C LYS A 572 -24.70 22.91 -12.64
N LEU A 573 -25.39 24.01 -12.89
CA LEU A 573 -24.84 25.15 -13.62
C LEU A 573 -23.94 25.99 -12.71
N VAL A 574 -23.04 26.78 -13.30
CA VAL A 574 -22.27 27.80 -12.57
C VAL A 574 -23.19 28.97 -12.23
N ASP A 575 -23.89 29.48 -13.24
CA ASP A 575 -24.83 30.59 -13.15
C ASP A 575 -26.25 30.09 -13.44
N PRO A 576 -27.28 30.54 -12.70
CA PRO A 576 -28.66 30.20 -12.99
C PRO A 576 -29.08 30.59 -14.41
N ALA A 577 -29.89 29.74 -15.04
CA ALA A 577 -30.50 30.00 -16.33
C ALA A 577 -31.43 31.23 -16.27
N PRO A 578 -31.51 32.05 -17.33
CA PRO A 578 -32.36 33.24 -17.37
C PRO A 578 -33.84 32.88 -17.54
N VAL A 579 -34.47 32.43 -16.45
CA VAL A 579 -35.89 32.03 -16.39
C VAL A 579 -36.79 33.28 -16.39
N SER A 580 -37.02 33.81 -17.59
CA SER A 580 -37.94 34.91 -17.93
C SER A 580 -37.74 35.39 -19.37
N GLU A 581 -36.63 35.03 -20.01
CA GLU A 581 -36.23 35.39 -21.38
C GLU A 581 -36.36 34.21 -22.35
N GLY A 582 -37.53 33.56 -22.37
CA GLY A 582 -37.80 32.43 -23.27
C GLY A 582 -37.41 31.04 -22.75
N ALA A 583 -36.86 30.94 -21.54
CA ALA A 583 -36.61 29.68 -20.83
C ALA A 583 -37.56 29.51 -19.63
N SER A 584 -37.95 28.27 -19.30
CA SER A 584 -38.75 27.96 -18.11
C SER A 584 -38.32 26.65 -17.45
N THR A 585 -38.71 26.42 -16.20
CA THR A 585 -38.45 25.17 -15.49
C THR A 585 -39.62 24.20 -15.63
N ILE A 586 -39.35 22.89 -15.70
CA ILE A 586 -40.36 21.84 -15.71
C ILE A 586 -40.58 21.22 -14.32
N HIS A 587 -41.81 20.83 -14.00
CA HIS A 587 -42.10 20.19 -12.72
C HIS A 587 -41.64 18.73 -12.66
N LEU A 588 -41.11 18.35 -11.50
CA LEU A 588 -40.78 16.96 -11.17
C LEU A 588 -42.03 16.20 -10.67
N PRO A 589 -42.11 14.88 -10.94
CA PRO A 589 -43.20 14.04 -10.49
C PRO A 589 -43.12 13.76 -8.99
N VAL A 590 -44.28 13.49 -8.39
CA VAL A 590 -44.39 12.97 -7.02
C VAL A 590 -43.76 11.57 -6.96
N LYS A 591 -43.16 11.22 -5.82
CA LYS A 591 -42.56 9.91 -5.58
C LYS A 591 -43.53 8.79 -5.96
N GLU A 592 -43.04 7.82 -6.74
CA GLU A 592 -43.75 6.58 -7.09
C GLU A 592 -45.14 6.81 -7.72
N CYS A 593 -45.34 7.98 -8.33
CA CYS A 593 -46.57 8.27 -9.02
C CYS A 593 -46.67 7.45 -10.32
N HIS A 594 -47.91 7.21 -10.74
CA HIS A 594 -48.19 6.45 -11.95
C HIS A 594 -48.95 7.29 -12.97
N ILE A 595 -48.59 7.12 -14.25
CA ILE A 595 -49.34 7.64 -15.39
C ILE A 595 -50.14 6.49 -16.00
N PRO A 596 -51.46 6.63 -16.17
CA PRO A 596 -52.29 5.60 -16.80
C PRO A 596 -51.84 5.23 -18.21
N GLU A 597 -52.01 3.96 -18.59
CA GLU A 597 -51.82 3.51 -19.97
C GLU A 597 -52.70 4.30 -20.95
N GLY A 598 -52.17 4.56 -22.14
CA GLY A 598 -52.86 5.33 -23.17
C GLY A 598 -52.84 6.84 -22.95
N THR A 599 -52.33 7.33 -21.81
CA THR A 599 -52.12 8.77 -21.60
C THR A 599 -51.14 9.30 -22.63
N ASN A 600 -51.52 10.35 -23.35
CA ASN A 600 -50.65 10.99 -24.33
C ASN A 600 -49.62 11.89 -23.64
N CYS A 601 -48.35 11.61 -23.89
CA CYS A 601 -47.23 12.39 -23.38
C CYS A 601 -46.32 12.80 -24.53
N THR A 602 -45.73 13.98 -24.44
CA THR A 602 -44.96 14.60 -25.52
C THR A 602 -43.48 14.51 -25.24
N MET A 603 -42.73 13.93 -26.17
CA MET A 603 -41.28 13.95 -26.21
C MET A 603 -40.80 15.17 -26.99
N TYR A 604 -39.74 15.83 -26.51
CA TYR A 604 -39.13 16.99 -27.16
C TYR A 604 -37.64 16.74 -27.43
N GLY A 605 -37.15 17.15 -28.60
CA GLY A 605 -35.73 17.00 -28.95
C GLY A 605 -35.34 17.53 -30.32
N TRP A 606 -34.04 17.51 -30.60
CA TRP A 606 -33.44 17.91 -31.89
C TRP A 606 -32.81 16.72 -32.61
N GLY A 607 -33.29 15.50 -32.33
CA GLY A 607 -32.74 14.28 -32.89
C GLY A 607 -32.97 14.14 -34.39
N GLU A 608 -32.24 13.21 -34.97
CA GLU A 608 -32.21 13.04 -36.42
C GLU A 608 -33.53 12.51 -36.99
N THR A 609 -34.14 13.30 -37.89
CA THR A 609 -35.30 12.89 -38.68
C THR A 609 -34.85 12.12 -39.93
N LYS A 610 -35.36 10.91 -40.16
CA LYS A 610 -35.00 10.09 -41.33
C LYS A 610 -35.21 10.86 -42.64
N ASN A 611 -34.13 11.06 -43.41
CA ASN A 611 -34.10 11.58 -44.79
C ASN A 611 -34.50 13.05 -45.03
N THR A 612 -34.57 13.90 -44.00
CA THR A 612 -34.63 15.36 -44.16
C THR A 612 -33.38 15.96 -43.51
N GLY A 613 -32.52 16.59 -44.32
CA GLY A 613 -31.28 17.21 -43.84
C GLY A 613 -31.53 18.19 -42.69
N HIS A 614 -30.50 18.34 -41.84
CA HIS A 614 -30.38 19.22 -40.66
C HIS A 614 -31.61 20.07 -40.34
N ASP A 615 -32.69 19.44 -39.88
CA ASP A 615 -33.76 20.18 -39.25
C ASP A 615 -33.29 20.52 -37.83
N GLU A 616 -32.74 21.72 -37.70
CA GLU A 616 -32.22 22.24 -36.44
C GLU A 616 -33.34 22.79 -35.53
N ALA A 617 -34.60 22.68 -35.96
CA ALA A 617 -35.77 23.05 -35.18
C ALA A 617 -36.03 22.05 -34.04
N LEU A 618 -36.52 22.55 -32.92
CA LEU A 618 -37.00 21.72 -31.82
C LEU A 618 -38.27 20.98 -32.25
N ASN A 619 -38.21 19.66 -32.27
CA ASN A 619 -39.33 18.80 -32.63
C ASN A 619 -40.06 18.30 -31.39
N ALA A 620 -41.36 18.05 -31.55
CA ALA A 620 -42.22 17.49 -30.51
C ALA A 620 -43.03 16.32 -31.07
N LEU A 621 -43.06 15.21 -30.34
CA LEU A 621 -43.77 14.00 -30.71
C LEU A 621 -44.65 13.51 -29.56
N THR A 622 -45.97 13.49 -29.78
CA THR A 622 -46.94 12.98 -28.82
C THR A 622 -47.11 11.48 -28.97
N MET A 623 -46.86 10.74 -27.89
CA MET A 623 -46.91 9.28 -27.84
C MET A 623 -47.75 8.81 -26.65
N PRO A 624 -48.55 7.74 -26.81
CA PRO A 624 -49.27 7.15 -25.70
C PRO A 624 -48.31 6.36 -24.78
N MET A 625 -48.56 6.42 -23.48
CA MET A 625 -47.90 5.57 -22.50
C MET A 625 -48.29 4.10 -22.70
N VAL A 626 -47.30 3.21 -22.63
CA VAL A 626 -47.45 1.77 -22.86
C VAL A 626 -47.28 1.01 -21.55
N ASN A 627 -48.11 0.00 -21.31
CA ASN A 627 -48.01 -0.83 -20.11
C ASN A 627 -46.68 -1.64 -20.05
N ASN A 628 -46.27 -1.97 -18.83
CA ASN A 628 -45.01 -2.61 -18.50
C ASN A 628 -44.85 -3.99 -19.16
N ASP A 629 -45.93 -4.74 -19.38
CA ASP A 629 -45.89 -6.06 -20.04
C ASP A 629 -45.44 -5.98 -21.50
N MET A 630 -45.90 -4.95 -22.23
CA MET A 630 -45.43 -4.69 -23.60
C MET A 630 -44.02 -4.09 -23.60
N CYS A 631 -43.68 -3.26 -22.61
CA CYS A 631 -42.33 -2.71 -22.42
C CYS A 631 -41.29 -3.83 -22.14
N SER A 632 -41.69 -4.86 -21.40
CA SER A 632 -40.86 -6.02 -21.02
C SER A 632 -40.42 -6.88 -22.20
N GLN A 633 -41.16 -6.84 -23.32
CA GLN A 633 -40.82 -7.60 -24.54
C GLN A 633 -39.64 -6.98 -25.31
N ILE A 634 -39.24 -5.74 -25.02
CA ILE A 634 -38.23 -4.98 -25.77
C ILE A 634 -36.79 -5.31 -25.33
N LYS A 635 -36.63 -5.84 -24.11
CA LYS A 635 -35.49 -6.56 -23.50
C LYS A 635 -35.85 -6.74 -22.02
N GLY A 636 -35.34 -7.77 -21.35
CA GLY A 636 -35.66 -8.14 -19.94
C GLY A 636 -35.25 -7.14 -18.85
N ASP A 637 -35.32 -5.84 -19.12
CA ASP A 637 -34.92 -4.70 -18.29
C ASP A 637 -36.10 -3.74 -18.01
N ALA A 638 -37.34 -4.14 -18.36
CA ALA A 638 -38.53 -3.38 -17.98
C ALA A 638 -39.02 -3.82 -16.59
N GLY A 639 -39.11 -2.84 -15.70
CA GLY A 639 -39.50 -2.93 -14.30
C GLY A 639 -39.80 -1.52 -13.81
N GLU A 640 -39.94 -1.29 -12.51
CA GLU A 640 -40.30 0.04 -11.96
C GLU A 640 -39.32 1.18 -12.36
N ARG A 641 -38.08 0.83 -12.77
CA ARG A 641 -36.99 1.75 -13.13
C ARG A 641 -37.14 2.39 -14.51
N ARG A 642 -37.92 1.80 -15.40
CA ARG A 642 -38.04 2.20 -16.82
C ARG A 642 -39.51 2.28 -17.22
N ILE A 643 -39.82 3.17 -18.15
CA ILE A 643 -41.17 3.35 -18.71
C ILE A 643 -41.07 3.39 -20.24
N CYS A 644 -42.16 3.02 -20.91
CA CYS A 644 -42.23 3.01 -22.36
C CYS A 644 -43.36 3.93 -22.87
N ALA A 645 -43.14 4.56 -24.01
CA ALA A 645 -44.16 5.32 -24.73
C ALA A 645 -44.03 5.10 -26.25
N GLY A 646 -45.16 5.12 -26.96
CA GLY A 646 -45.20 5.00 -28.42
C GLY A 646 -45.42 3.58 -28.94
N GLY A 647 -44.70 3.20 -30.00
CA GLY A 647 -44.91 1.91 -30.70
C GLY A 647 -45.59 2.06 -32.07
N LYS A 648 -45.79 3.29 -32.55
CA LYS A 648 -46.28 3.55 -33.90
C LYS A 648 -45.11 3.57 -34.89
N ARG A 649 -45.22 2.78 -35.96
CA ARG A 649 -44.18 2.69 -36.99
C ARG A 649 -43.95 4.06 -37.64
N GLY A 650 -42.68 4.47 -37.73
CA GLY A 650 -42.30 5.75 -38.33
C GLY A 650 -42.09 6.90 -37.34
N GLU A 651 -42.44 6.69 -36.07
CA GLU A 651 -42.31 7.67 -34.98
C GLU A 651 -41.38 7.09 -33.90
N GLY A 652 -40.59 7.94 -33.22
CA GLY A 652 -39.77 7.50 -32.09
C GLY A 652 -38.58 8.42 -31.79
N VAL A 653 -37.84 8.04 -30.75
CA VAL A 653 -36.62 8.70 -30.29
C VAL A 653 -35.43 8.30 -31.17
N CYS A 654 -34.57 9.26 -31.50
CA CYS A 654 -33.41 9.07 -32.38
C CYS A 654 -32.09 9.59 -31.82
N ASP A 655 -31.02 9.43 -32.62
CA ASP A 655 -29.70 10.00 -32.32
C ASP A 655 -29.84 11.50 -31.98
N LYS A 656 -29.16 11.95 -30.92
CA LYS A 656 -29.20 13.31 -30.33
C LYS A 656 -30.46 13.67 -29.52
N ASP A 657 -31.47 12.80 -29.46
CA ASP A 657 -32.59 12.97 -28.50
C ASP A 657 -32.28 12.42 -27.09
N ASN A 658 -31.10 11.84 -26.89
CA ASN A 658 -30.68 11.30 -25.60
C ASN A 658 -30.70 12.37 -24.51
N GLY A 659 -31.24 12.03 -23.35
CA GLY A 659 -31.43 12.97 -22.25
C GLY A 659 -32.63 13.91 -22.37
N GLY A 660 -33.33 13.92 -23.51
CA GLY A 660 -34.52 14.76 -23.73
C GLY A 660 -35.73 14.35 -22.87
N PRO A 661 -36.65 15.30 -22.57
CA PRO A 661 -37.79 15.08 -21.68
C PRO A 661 -38.98 14.41 -22.38
N LEU A 662 -39.52 13.38 -21.73
CA LEU A 662 -40.90 12.93 -21.93
C LEU A 662 -41.79 13.63 -20.90
N VAL A 663 -42.73 14.45 -21.39
CA VAL A 663 -43.59 15.30 -20.56
C VAL A 663 -45.03 14.85 -20.68
N CYS A 664 -45.69 14.58 -19.56
CA CYS A 664 -47.14 14.43 -19.53
C CYS A 664 -47.78 15.72 -19.02
N GLN A 665 -48.96 16.03 -19.56
CA GLN A 665 -49.73 17.19 -19.18
C GLN A 665 -51.11 16.79 -18.70
N GLU A 666 -51.52 17.34 -17.57
CA GLU A 666 -52.90 17.30 -17.09
C GLU A 666 -53.31 18.74 -16.72
N HIS A 667 -54.36 19.25 -17.37
CA HIS A 667 -54.74 20.67 -17.33
C HIS A 667 -53.57 21.60 -17.70
N GLU A 668 -53.23 22.58 -16.84
CA GLU A 668 -52.14 23.54 -17.04
C GLU A 668 -50.78 23.05 -16.49
N ARG A 669 -50.70 21.82 -15.96
CA ARG A 669 -49.49 21.31 -15.31
C ARG A 669 -48.75 20.34 -16.22
N LYS A 670 -47.47 20.63 -16.45
CA LYS A 670 -46.54 19.80 -17.21
C LYS A 670 -45.51 19.18 -16.29
N VAL A 671 -45.38 17.86 -16.35
CA VAL A 671 -44.49 17.09 -15.48
C VAL A 671 -43.56 16.23 -16.34
N VAL A 672 -42.26 16.27 -16.05
CA VAL A 672 -41.29 15.39 -16.71
C VAL A 672 -41.38 14.00 -16.09
N ILE A 673 -41.90 13.03 -16.84
CA ILE A 673 -42.09 11.65 -16.35
C ILE A 673 -40.96 10.72 -16.79
N GLY A 674 -40.25 11.10 -17.86
CA GLY A 674 -39.24 10.26 -18.49
C GLY A 674 -38.04 11.04 -19.00
N VAL A 675 -36.87 10.41 -18.94
CA VAL A 675 -35.66 10.87 -19.63
C VAL A 675 -35.32 9.88 -20.74
N SER A 676 -35.18 10.39 -21.96
CA SER A 676 -34.92 9.62 -23.16
C SER A 676 -33.57 8.91 -23.11
N ILE A 677 -33.57 7.62 -23.45
CA ILE A 677 -32.37 6.79 -23.54
C ILE A 677 -32.40 5.94 -24.82
N GLN A 678 -31.38 6.07 -25.66
CA GLN A 678 -31.34 5.34 -26.91
C GLN A 678 -30.81 3.91 -26.72
N ARG A 679 -31.73 2.94 -26.81
CA ARG A 679 -31.41 1.50 -26.91
C ARG A 679 -32.17 0.79 -28.03
N THR A 680 -33.11 1.49 -28.65
CA THR A 680 -34.00 1.00 -29.72
C THR A 680 -33.62 1.66 -31.05
N LYS A 681 -33.86 0.97 -32.17
CA LYS A 681 -33.63 1.54 -33.50
C LYS A 681 -34.60 2.69 -33.74
N CYS A 682 -34.10 3.79 -34.31
CA CYS A 682 -34.86 4.95 -34.76
C CYS A 682 -36.13 4.58 -35.54
N ALA A 683 -37.27 5.17 -35.16
CA ALA A 683 -38.57 5.01 -35.83
C ALA A 683 -38.96 3.54 -36.10
N SER A 684 -38.68 2.67 -35.13
CA SER A 684 -39.11 1.27 -35.09
C SER A 684 -40.61 1.15 -34.79
N SER A 685 -41.19 -0.03 -34.99
CA SER A 685 -42.54 -0.35 -34.46
C SER A 685 -42.52 -0.69 -32.96
N GLN A 686 -41.36 -0.58 -32.31
CA GLN A 686 -41.19 -0.80 -30.88
C GLN A 686 -41.37 0.54 -30.12
N PRO A 687 -42.04 0.53 -28.95
CA PRO A 687 -42.07 1.65 -28.03
C PRO A 687 -40.66 2.17 -27.68
N ALA A 688 -40.54 3.48 -27.49
CA ALA A 688 -39.31 4.11 -27.02
C ALA A 688 -39.18 3.94 -25.49
N LEU A 689 -37.94 3.76 -25.03
CA LEU A 689 -37.62 3.51 -23.63
C LEU A 689 -37.16 4.81 -22.94
N PHE A 690 -37.66 5.05 -21.73
CA PHE A 690 -37.29 6.19 -20.92
C PHE A 690 -36.95 5.76 -19.49
N VAL A 691 -36.07 6.50 -18.84
CA VAL A 691 -35.82 6.39 -17.39
C VAL A 691 -37.04 6.91 -16.65
N ASN A 692 -37.60 6.14 -15.71
CA ASN A 692 -38.76 6.55 -14.93
C ASN A 692 -38.38 7.61 -13.87
N VAL A 693 -38.69 8.89 -14.11
CA VAL A 693 -38.29 9.98 -13.21
C VAL A 693 -38.96 9.85 -11.84
N ALA A 694 -40.22 9.40 -11.79
CA ALA A 694 -40.96 9.22 -10.53
C ALA A 694 -40.33 8.19 -9.59
N PHE A 695 -39.66 7.18 -10.16
CA PHE A 695 -38.91 6.19 -9.40
C PHE A 695 -37.64 6.78 -8.76
N TYR A 696 -36.98 7.74 -9.42
CA TYR A 696 -35.75 8.37 -8.95
C TYR A 696 -35.96 9.71 -8.24
N SER A 697 -37.20 10.15 -8.01
CA SER A 697 -37.50 11.44 -7.37
C SER A 697 -36.79 11.62 -6.02
N GLU A 698 -36.71 10.60 -5.18
CA GLU A 698 -36.01 10.68 -3.88
C GLU A 698 -34.51 10.98 -4.04
N TRP A 699 -33.85 10.33 -5.01
CA TRP A 699 -32.46 10.61 -5.33
C TRP A 699 -32.29 12.06 -5.82
N ILE A 700 -33.19 12.55 -6.68
CA ILE A 700 -33.17 13.94 -7.17
C ILE A 700 -33.27 14.93 -6.00
N TYR A 701 -34.19 14.70 -5.05
CA TYR A 701 -34.33 15.53 -3.87
C TYR A 701 -33.11 15.46 -2.93
N LYS A 702 -32.50 14.28 -2.78
CA LYS A 702 -31.23 14.11 -2.04
C LYS A 702 -30.11 14.93 -2.66
N VAL A 703 -29.99 14.95 -3.98
CA VAL A 703 -29.00 15.80 -4.69
C VAL A 703 -29.23 17.28 -4.38
N PHE A 704 -30.48 17.76 -4.45
CA PHE A 704 -30.79 19.15 -4.10
C PHE A 704 -30.41 19.51 -2.66
N ARG A 705 -30.61 18.59 -1.71
CA ARG A 705 -30.27 18.80 -0.29
C ARG A 705 -28.76 18.86 -0.08
N LEU A 706 -27.99 17.97 -0.72
CA LEU A 706 -26.54 17.85 -0.52
C LEU A 706 -25.73 18.90 -1.31
N TYR A 707 -26.38 19.60 -2.25
CA TYR A 707 -25.81 20.72 -3.00
C TYR A 707 -26.73 21.94 -2.90
N PRO A 708 -26.89 22.53 -1.70
CA PRO A 708 -27.74 23.70 -1.55
C PRO A 708 -27.23 24.83 -2.44
N SER A 709 -28.15 25.54 -3.09
CA SER A 709 -27.88 26.84 -3.69
C SER A 709 -27.41 27.78 -2.58
N LEU A 710 -26.27 28.45 -2.75
CA LEU A 710 -25.86 29.54 -1.86
C LEU A 710 -27.03 30.53 -1.77
N GLU A 711 -27.63 30.68 -0.58
CA GLU A 711 -28.62 31.71 -0.35
C GLU A 711 -27.94 33.05 -0.65
N ARG A 712 -28.50 33.78 -1.63
CA ARG A 712 -28.09 35.14 -1.97
C ARG A 712 -28.36 36.01 -0.73
N ASN A 713 -27.30 36.47 -0.07
CA ASN A 713 -27.35 37.68 0.76
C ASN A 713 -27.68 38.89 -0.12
#